data_AF-A0A964QB29-F1
#
_entry.id   AF-A0A964QB29-F1
#
_cell.length_a   1.000
_cell.length_b   1.000
_cell.length_c   1.000
_cell.angle_alpha   90.00
_cell.angle_beta   90.00
_cell.angle_gamma   90.00
#
_symmetry.space_group_name_H-M   'P 1'
#
loop_
_entity.id
_entity.type
_entity.pdbx_description
1 polymer ?
#
loop_
_entity_poly.entity_id
_entity_poly.type
_entity_poly.pdbx_seq_one_letter_code
_entity_poly.pdbx_strand_id
1 'polypeptide(L)'
;MPTINSVLPNFGVLAGGTPITITGTNLTGATVTIGGASATGVTSSATSISAITPSGAEGKTTVVVTTAGGVATQGNGFEYTNLLIPTISSVSPALGPVSGETTITITGTNLTGASIVTVGGVEATNVMVNSAGTSLTAITSVGTVGLKDVVVTTSVRTATLPNSYTYTAKPIIFSVTPPSGSTTVETVINITGENFSDASSVTIGGTPASSFQVVTASLITAVTKIRATAGPTDVAVTTVGGTGTKPGAFTYISNAPTITSVVPNSGIFNGGTSITINGTNLTGTSSVAIGGVAATSVAVNGAGTSLTALTPPGNNGAQTVEVTTSIGMAVKESGFEYVIPAPSGVSATDGTLTAFVTVIWSEVVGVKGYDIFRNGGSTKIGSSVGSSTTFNDETAVAGISYLYTVKATTTTGSSPASVSDAGWRKLSPPTNVACAHATTDGVHLSWTASVGAASYNIFRDGGGTKINSSVVVTTTYIDETAPVGVSFIYTVQAVCAQGLSELSAGAIGWRAPTAPTNVVASKGTSSTQVTVTWGAVTGAQGYDIFCDGRTTKIGSSIGTATTYDDTTALAAAKHTYTVKAVTAAGSSEASAGDTGYVVLASPPTFAATDGASFAHVALSWSSVASATGYNITRSDLPSIYLTTTSGNASTTFVDTTAVIGKIYSYSVIAAVSDVIYNSSPIIDSGHRAIEAPTSVVATDSVWTNKIFVSWSAVAAAEGYLVFRNGAATPIATLAGNSNTSFVDTSAIVGNVYTYSVTTQGLDVVSLASVADTGVRAVAASIVQGVSATNGTYIDKIVVTWQASLASIGYQVYRSGFAGPIGTVMGNSSTSFSDTTASIGVSYTYYVKAFTILVSQTVTDPAGLSITSDTAVGFRAPSEPKNVSATDGTHSDKVVITWDVLSTVSGYQISRDGAYIGMTGLDTINTYSDYSAAVSQVYTYTVKAVTDTGLSVISNSNTGFRSLPLGPVNVQASDGTFSDKVQVTWTKLVGSTAYQISRNSALVGTTTGYSSVLFNDTSAVVGVVYTYTVKGVFYGGITAASSGNVGFRGASLTDGGQGSAPTSSTSGAVLGAHQSSEIGCGQTGNDLSADSTQGGGQADDSIGDSASDVPTVAHIKCDEFFFDLSQRMERSASFAAAIAPQLGADDDLNGVMDICQRNQGDMNLDGAVDQDDLVALMRALQAQDYIADINLDGEIDGADISLILLSLDDQAEQAALVGDSAIEAVVGEMDKVNKNSTSNVLIRGSNSEPN
;
A
#
# COMPACT_ATOMS: atom_id res chain seq x y z
N MET A 1 -17.41 90.28 -202.22
CA MET A 1 -17.80 88.94 -201.76
C MET A 1 -17.57 88.81 -200.26
N PRO A 2 -18.48 88.14 -199.54
CA PRO A 2 -18.25 87.71 -198.16
C PRO A 2 -17.27 86.53 -198.07
N THR A 3 -16.79 86.24 -196.86
CA THR A 3 -16.06 85.00 -196.51
C THR A 3 -16.61 84.41 -195.20
N ILE A 4 -16.48 83.10 -195.01
CA ILE A 4 -16.73 82.42 -193.73
C ILE A 4 -15.38 81.91 -193.21
N ASN A 5 -15.12 82.10 -191.91
CA ASN A 5 -13.89 81.70 -191.24
C ASN A 5 -14.13 80.65 -190.14
N SER A 6 -15.25 80.74 -189.40
CA SER A 6 -15.64 79.74 -188.38
C SER A 6 -17.14 79.73 -188.11
N VAL A 7 -17.62 78.66 -187.47
CA VAL A 7 -18.96 78.50 -186.90
C VAL A 7 -18.79 77.91 -185.49
N LEU A 8 -19.40 78.49 -184.46
CA LEU A 8 -19.28 78.00 -183.07
C LEU A 8 -20.57 78.23 -182.24
N PRO A 9 -21.07 77.22 -181.49
CA PRO A 9 -20.69 75.81 -181.58
C PRO A 9 -20.92 75.27 -183.00
N ASN A 10 -20.12 74.28 -183.40
CA ASN A 10 -20.25 73.60 -184.68
C ASN A 10 -21.11 72.31 -184.56
N PHE A 11 -21.83 72.14 -183.44
CA PHE A 11 -22.79 71.07 -183.25
C PHE A 11 -23.97 71.49 -182.36
N GLY A 12 -25.08 70.74 -182.40
CA GLY A 12 -26.29 70.99 -181.61
C GLY A 12 -27.28 69.83 -181.61
N VAL A 13 -28.52 70.12 -181.21
CA VAL A 13 -29.61 69.13 -181.08
C VAL A 13 -30.53 69.09 -182.30
N LEU A 14 -30.96 67.90 -182.69
CA LEU A 14 -31.76 67.61 -183.92
C LEU A 14 -32.98 68.53 -184.13
N ALA A 15 -33.65 68.92 -183.05
CA ALA A 15 -34.81 69.82 -183.06
C ALA A 15 -34.48 71.27 -183.49
N GLY A 16 -33.20 71.62 -183.62
CA GLY A 16 -32.75 72.98 -183.89
C GLY A 16 -32.71 73.85 -182.63
N GLY A 17 -32.80 75.17 -182.83
CA GLY A 17 -32.80 76.12 -181.71
C GLY A 17 -31.43 76.34 -181.06
N THR A 18 -30.34 75.81 -181.62
CA THR A 18 -28.99 75.99 -181.09
C THR A 18 -28.47 77.39 -181.50
N PRO A 19 -28.11 78.28 -180.57
CA PRO A 19 -27.50 79.57 -180.92
C PRO A 19 -26.07 79.35 -181.42
N ILE A 20 -25.71 79.97 -182.53
CA ILE A 20 -24.38 79.90 -183.15
C ILE A 20 -23.84 81.30 -183.50
N THR A 21 -22.52 81.43 -183.49
CA THR A 21 -21.80 82.58 -184.04
C THR A 21 -20.98 82.14 -185.24
N ILE A 22 -21.07 82.89 -186.34
CA ILE A 22 -20.30 82.70 -187.57
C ILE A 22 -19.37 83.90 -187.74
N THR A 23 -18.07 83.68 -187.92
CA THR A 23 -17.10 84.78 -188.17
C THR A 23 -16.63 84.78 -189.62
N GLY A 24 -16.19 85.94 -190.12
CA GLY A 24 -15.72 86.09 -191.50
C GLY A 24 -15.44 87.53 -191.91
N THR A 25 -15.65 87.86 -193.18
CA THR A 25 -15.46 89.24 -193.72
C THR A 25 -16.57 89.65 -194.69
N ASN A 26 -16.81 90.96 -194.81
CA ASN A 26 -17.89 91.58 -195.61
C ASN A 26 -19.29 91.01 -195.32
N LEU A 27 -19.60 90.75 -194.04
CA LEU A 27 -20.81 90.04 -193.60
C LEU A 27 -22.02 90.95 -193.28
N THR A 28 -21.90 92.27 -193.41
CA THR A 28 -22.98 93.21 -193.04
C THR A 28 -24.24 92.96 -193.86
N GLY A 29 -25.40 92.83 -193.19
CA GLY A 29 -26.68 92.58 -193.85
C GLY A 29 -26.84 91.16 -194.40
N ALA A 30 -26.03 90.20 -193.91
CA ALA A 30 -26.10 88.81 -194.36
C ALA A 30 -27.36 88.08 -193.89
N THR A 31 -27.86 87.19 -194.76
CA THR A 31 -28.78 86.09 -194.42
C THR A 31 -28.00 84.77 -194.34
N VAL A 32 -28.41 83.85 -193.46
CA VAL A 32 -27.74 82.57 -193.22
C VAL A 32 -28.68 81.40 -193.47
N THR A 33 -28.19 80.33 -194.11
CA THR A 33 -28.85 79.02 -194.15
C THR A 33 -27.91 77.91 -193.67
N ILE A 34 -28.49 76.86 -193.09
CA ILE A 34 -27.81 75.68 -192.55
C ILE A 34 -28.54 74.44 -193.08
N GLY A 35 -27.84 73.56 -193.79
CA GLY A 35 -28.45 72.48 -194.56
C GLY A 35 -29.45 72.94 -195.63
N GLY A 36 -29.34 74.20 -196.09
CA GLY A 36 -30.29 74.84 -197.00
C GLY A 36 -31.51 75.46 -196.31
N ALA A 37 -31.80 75.15 -195.04
CA ALA A 37 -32.87 75.78 -194.27
C ALA A 37 -32.40 77.11 -193.65
N SER A 38 -33.24 78.15 -193.68
CA SER A 38 -32.90 79.47 -193.13
C SER A 38 -32.70 79.43 -191.61
N ALA A 39 -31.59 79.97 -191.14
CA ALA A 39 -31.37 80.22 -189.72
C ALA A 39 -32.24 81.41 -189.27
N THR A 40 -32.62 81.43 -187.99
CA THR A 40 -33.47 82.48 -187.40
C THR A 40 -32.67 83.40 -186.47
N GLY A 41 -33.22 84.54 -186.06
CA GLY A 41 -32.53 85.50 -185.18
C GLY A 41 -31.25 86.12 -185.77
N VAL A 42 -31.09 86.08 -187.09
CA VAL A 42 -29.85 86.48 -187.78
C VAL A 42 -29.56 87.96 -187.59
N THR A 43 -28.42 88.27 -186.97
CA THR A 43 -27.90 89.64 -186.78
C THR A 43 -26.44 89.69 -187.21
N SER A 44 -26.06 90.68 -188.03
CA SER A 44 -24.77 90.67 -188.74
C SER A 44 -24.04 92.02 -188.73
N SER A 45 -22.71 91.94 -188.59
CA SER A 45 -21.75 93.04 -188.73
C SER A 45 -20.81 92.77 -189.90
N ALA A 46 -19.83 93.63 -190.15
CA ALA A 46 -18.85 93.43 -191.23
C ALA A 46 -18.03 92.14 -191.10
N THR A 47 -17.91 91.56 -189.90
CA THR A 47 -17.01 90.42 -189.61
C THR A 47 -17.63 89.28 -188.80
N SER A 48 -18.88 89.40 -188.32
CA SER A 48 -19.53 88.37 -187.51
C SER A 48 -21.04 88.34 -187.71
N ILE A 49 -21.64 87.17 -187.50
CA ILE A 49 -23.08 86.94 -187.53
C ILE A 49 -23.46 86.08 -186.32
N SER A 50 -24.48 86.48 -185.57
CA SER A 50 -25.18 85.61 -184.62
C SER A 50 -26.46 85.09 -185.27
N ALA A 51 -26.74 83.80 -185.13
CA ALA A 51 -27.91 83.12 -185.71
C ALA A 51 -28.34 81.92 -184.85
N ILE A 52 -29.58 81.47 -185.00
CA ILE A 52 -30.11 80.27 -184.33
C ILE A 52 -30.38 79.20 -185.40
N THR A 53 -29.88 77.98 -185.18
CA THR A 53 -30.00 76.90 -186.15
C THR A 53 -31.46 76.50 -186.36
N PRO A 54 -31.87 76.18 -187.61
CA PRO A 54 -33.12 75.47 -187.85
C PRO A 54 -33.05 74.05 -187.27
N SER A 55 -34.14 73.30 -187.36
CA SER A 55 -34.11 71.84 -187.17
C SER A 55 -33.32 71.16 -188.30
N GLY A 56 -32.76 69.98 -188.03
CA GLY A 56 -31.93 69.25 -188.99
C GLY A 56 -31.82 67.77 -188.71
N ALA A 57 -31.49 67.00 -189.75
CA ALA A 57 -31.19 65.58 -189.63
C ALA A 57 -29.81 65.35 -188.99
N GLU A 58 -29.59 64.16 -188.45
CA GLU A 58 -28.36 63.78 -187.73
C GLU A 58 -27.11 63.82 -188.63
N GLY A 59 -25.97 64.22 -188.06
CA GLY A 59 -24.71 64.36 -188.78
C GLY A 59 -24.43 65.76 -189.37
N LYS A 60 -23.41 65.84 -190.24
CA LYS A 60 -22.79 67.11 -190.69
C LYS A 60 -23.50 67.75 -191.89
N THR A 61 -23.56 69.08 -191.89
CA THR A 61 -24.27 69.85 -192.92
C THR A 61 -23.58 71.18 -193.29
N THR A 62 -23.94 71.72 -194.45
CA THR A 62 -23.36 72.97 -195.03
C THR A 62 -23.91 74.22 -194.35
N VAL A 63 -23.08 75.26 -194.21
CA VAL A 63 -23.51 76.60 -193.77
C VAL A 63 -23.26 77.60 -194.90
N VAL A 64 -24.26 78.39 -195.26
CA VAL A 64 -24.20 79.37 -196.38
C VAL A 64 -24.57 80.75 -195.87
N VAL A 65 -23.83 81.75 -196.33
CA VAL A 65 -23.95 83.15 -195.93
C VAL A 65 -24.03 84.04 -197.18
N THR A 66 -25.12 84.77 -197.33
CA THR A 66 -25.44 85.57 -198.52
C THR A 66 -25.54 87.05 -198.17
N THR A 67 -24.83 87.91 -198.89
CA THR A 67 -24.93 89.38 -198.80
C THR A 67 -25.17 90.01 -200.17
N ALA A 68 -25.52 91.30 -200.21
CA ALA A 68 -25.60 92.06 -201.46
C ALA A 68 -24.25 92.10 -202.22
N GLY A 69 -23.12 91.81 -201.55
CA GLY A 69 -21.79 91.72 -202.15
C GLY A 69 -21.38 90.32 -202.62
N GLY A 70 -22.27 89.33 -202.58
CA GLY A 70 -22.04 87.95 -203.04
C GLY A 70 -22.41 86.87 -202.00
N VAL A 71 -22.08 85.62 -202.29
CA VAL A 71 -22.34 84.45 -201.42
C VAL A 71 -21.04 83.82 -200.95
N ALA A 72 -21.01 83.30 -199.73
CA ALA A 72 -19.98 82.43 -199.19
C ALA A 72 -20.60 81.12 -198.68
N THR A 73 -19.88 80.01 -198.84
CA THR A 73 -20.37 78.67 -198.47
C THR A 73 -19.28 77.89 -197.75
N GLN A 74 -19.61 77.34 -196.59
CA GLN A 74 -18.75 76.46 -195.81
C GLN A 74 -19.34 75.05 -195.80
N GLY A 75 -18.63 74.09 -196.39
CA GLY A 75 -18.96 72.67 -196.30
C GLY A 75 -18.81 72.17 -194.85
N ASN A 76 -19.73 71.31 -194.40
CA ASN A 76 -19.70 70.64 -193.10
C ASN A 76 -19.48 71.58 -191.88
N GLY A 77 -20.11 72.76 -191.90
CA GLY A 77 -19.97 73.79 -190.87
C GLY A 77 -20.76 73.55 -189.57
N PHE A 78 -21.70 72.59 -189.54
CA PHE A 78 -22.50 72.27 -188.35
C PHE A 78 -22.91 70.78 -188.31
N GLU A 79 -23.19 70.24 -187.11
CA GLU A 79 -23.55 68.82 -186.87
C GLU A 79 -24.71 68.65 -185.85
N TYR A 80 -25.57 67.64 -186.01
CA TYR A 80 -26.68 67.37 -185.05
C TYR A 80 -26.52 66.02 -184.33
N THR A 81 -26.89 65.95 -183.03
CA THR A 81 -26.67 64.81 -182.10
C THR A 81 -27.77 64.64 -181.01
N ASN A 82 -27.66 63.60 -180.15
CA ASN A 82 -28.68 63.13 -179.16
C ASN A 82 -28.08 62.72 -177.78
N LEU A 83 -28.83 62.82 -176.65
CA LEU A 83 -28.35 62.66 -175.25
C LEU A 83 -29.40 62.09 -174.24
N LEU A 84 -28.97 61.52 -173.09
CA LEU A 84 -29.80 60.83 -172.07
C LEU A 84 -29.63 61.37 -170.61
N ILE A 85 -30.48 60.92 -169.66
CA ILE A 85 -30.63 61.49 -168.28
C ILE A 85 -30.84 60.45 -167.13
N PRO A 86 -30.45 60.75 -165.86
CA PRO A 86 -30.58 59.86 -164.69
C PRO A 86 -31.89 59.97 -163.90
N THR A 87 -32.25 58.92 -163.14
CA THR A 87 -33.39 58.88 -162.19
C THR A 87 -33.10 58.07 -160.91
N ILE A 88 -33.84 58.32 -159.83
CA ILE A 88 -33.82 57.57 -158.55
C ILE A 88 -35.24 57.04 -158.26
N SER A 89 -35.37 55.83 -157.72
CA SER A 89 -36.65 55.17 -157.41
C SER A 89 -36.86 54.81 -155.94
N SER A 90 -35.82 54.53 -155.15
CA SER A 90 -35.95 54.17 -153.73
C SER A 90 -34.65 54.32 -152.94
N VAL A 91 -34.78 54.37 -151.61
CA VAL A 91 -33.68 54.35 -150.62
C VAL A 91 -34.03 53.35 -149.52
N SER A 92 -33.07 52.52 -149.10
CA SER A 92 -33.27 51.52 -148.04
C SER A 92 -32.00 51.28 -147.20
N PRO A 93 -32.06 51.31 -145.86
CA PRO A 93 -33.21 51.70 -145.04
C PRO A 93 -33.57 53.17 -145.26
N ALA A 94 -34.86 53.51 -145.16
CA ALA A 94 -35.37 54.87 -145.35
C ALA A 94 -35.31 55.73 -144.07
N LEU A 95 -34.61 55.26 -143.03
CA LEU A 95 -34.43 55.97 -141.76
C LEU A 95 -33.17 55.53 -141.02
N GLY A 96 -32.72 56.34 -140.07
CA GLY A 96 -31.63 56.04 -139.14
C GLY A 96 -31.27 57.23 -138.25
N PRO A 97 -30.31 57.10 -137.32
CA PRO A 97 -30.05 58.10 -136.29
C PRO A 97 -29.45 59.40 -136.85
N VAL A 98 -29.73 60.53 -136.20
CA VAL A 98 -29.13 61.85 -136.48
C VAL A 98 -27.60 61.89 -136.49
N SER A 99 -26.91 60.90 -135.92
CA SER A 99 -25.45 60.76 -136.01
C SER A 99 -24.95 60.41 -137.42
N GLY A 100 -25.81 59.86 -138.28
CA GLY A 100 -25.40 59.23 -139.53
C GLY A 100 -25.00 57.78 -139.33
N GLU A 101 -23.97 57.34 -140.04
CA GLU A 101 -23.37 55.98 -140.02
C GLU A 101 -24.27 54.86 -140.59
N THR A 102 -25.51 55.18 -141.00
CA THR A 102 -26.40 54.23 -141.70
C THR A 102 -25.90 53.96 -143.11
N THR A 103 -25.55 52.70 -143.41
CA THR A 103 -25.35 52.28 -144.81
C THR A 103 -26.70 52.19 -145.52
N ILE A 104 -26.91 53.05 -146.53
CA ILE A 104 -28.11 53.09 -147.37
C ILE A 104 -27.83 52.57 -148.78
N THR A 105 -28.81 51.88 -149.35
CA THR A 105 -28.86 51.46 -150.76
C THR A 105 -29.86 52.32 -151.51
N ILE A 106 -29.45 52.90 -152.62
CA ILE A 106 -30.23 53.79 -153.47
C ILE A 106 -30.44 53.11 -154.83
N THR A 107 -31.67 53.01 -155.30
CA THR A 107 -32.03 52.36 -156.58
C THR A 107 -32.48 53.41 -157.59
N GLY A 108 -32.29 53.18 -158.89
CA GLY A 108 -32.62 54.15 -159.95
C GLY A 108 -32.31 53.65 -161.37
N THR A 109 -32.11 54.59 -162.32
CA THR A 109 -31.64 54.27 -163.68
C THR A 109 -30.65 55.32 -164.20
N ASN A 110 -29.78 54.90 -165.12
CA ASN A 110 -28.70 55.71 -165.70
C ASN A 110 -27.79 56.37 -164.63
N LEU A 111 -27.59 55.70 -163.49
CA LEU A 111 -26.74 56.16 -162.39
C LEU A 111 -25.23 55.95 -162.64
N THR A 112 -24.85 55.35 -163.77
CA THR A 112 -23.45 55.12 -164.17
C THR A 112 -22.66 56.43 -164.17
N GLY A 113 -21.54 56.46 -163.45
CA GLY A 113 -20.75 57.69 -163.29
C GLY A 113 -21.29 58.67 -162.24
N ALA A 114 -22.21 58.24 -161.37
CA ALA A 114 -22.51 58.99 -160.15
C ALA A 114 -21.33 58.95 -159.16
N SER A 115 -20.86 60.12 -158.74
CA SER A 115 -19.73 60.25 -157.80
C SER A 115 -20.05 61.06 -156.54
N ILE A 116 -21.21 61.72 -156.49
CA ILE A 116 -21.68 62.50 -155.34
C ILE A 116 -23.09 62.04 -155.00
N VAL A 117 -23.31 61.75 -153.72
CA VAL A 117 -24.61 61.48 -153.12
C VAL A 117 -24.77 62.43 -151.94
N THR A 118 -25.91 63.12 -151.82
CA THR A 118 -26.24 63.88 -150.60
C THR A 118 -27.54 63.41 -149.99
N VAL A 119 -27.63 63.50 -148.67
CA VAL A 119 -28.84 63.23 -147.88
C VAL A 119 -29.17 64.49 -147.08
N GLY A 120 -30.20 65.21 -147.51
CA GLY A 120 -30.55 66.52 -146.94
C GLY A 120 -29.52 67.62 -147.21
N GLY A 121 -28.76 67.50 -148.30
CA GLY A 121 -27.69 68.42 -148.69
C GLY A 121 -26.33 68.15 -148.04
N VAL A 122 -26.23 67.19 -147.10
CA VAL A 122 -24.94 66.72 -146.56
C VAL A 122 -24.44 65.55 -147.40
N GLU A 123 -23.18 65.57 -147.84
CA GLU A 123 -22.58 64.47 -148.60
C GLU A 123 -22.53 63.17 -147.79
N ALA A 124 -22.94 62.07 -148.43
CA ALA A 124 -22.82 60.71 -147.90
C ALA A 124 -21.47 60.12 -148.32
N THR A 125 -20.85 59.35 -147.43
CA THR A 125 -19.52 58.75 -147.66
C THR A 125 -19.64 57.39 -148.36
N ASN A 126 -18.50 56.86 -148.82
CA ASN A 126 -18.38 55.49 -149.36
C ASN A 126 -19.37 55.15 -150.50
N VAL A 127 -19.55 56.09 -151.43
CA VAL A 127 -20.43 55.94 -152.60
C VAL A 127 -19.89 54.87 -153.56
N MET A 128 -20.67 53.82 -153.83
CA MET A 128 -20.31 52.73 -154.74
C MET A 128 -21.48 52.38 -155.66
N VAL A 129 -21.31 52.56 -156.98
CA VAL A 129 -22.35 52.32 -158.00
C VAL A 129 -22.21 50.92 -158.61
N ASN A 130 -23.34 50.25 -158.89
CA ASN A 130 -23.35 48.98 -159.58
C ASN A 130 -22.99 49.13 -161.08
N SER A 131 -22.50 48.05 -161.70
CA SER A 131 -22.04 48.07 -163.10
C SER A 131 -23.14 48.30 -164.14
N ALA A 132 -24.42 48.18 -163.76
CA ALA A 132 -25.57 48.41 -164.62
C ALA A 132 -26.12 49.84 -164.54
N GLY A 133 -25.65 50.68 -163.61
CA GLY A 133 -26.20 52.01 -163.38
C GLY A 133 -27.62 52.00 -162.80
N THR A 134 -28.02 50.93 -162.10
CA THR A 134 -29.38 50.75 -161.56
C THR A 134 -29.46 50.82 -160.03
N SER A 135 -28.34 50.73 -159.32
CA SER A 135 -28.28 50.99 -157.88
C SER A 135 -26.89 51.44 -157.45
N LEU A 136 -26.81 52.05 -156.26
CA LEU A 136 -25.58 52.39 -155.56
C LEU A 136 -25.76 52.27 -154.05
N THR A 137 -24.68 52.14 -153.30
CA THR A 137 -24.67 52.27 -151.83
C THR A 137 -23.94 53.53 -151.40
N ALA A 138 -24.31 54.09 -150.26
CA ALA A 138 -23.61 55.18 -149.58
C ALA A 138 -23.82 55.08 -148.06
N ILE A 139 -23.00 55.76 -147.25
CA ILE A 139 -23.13 55.82 -145.78
C ILE A 139 -23.56 57.23 -145.39
N THR A 140 -24.64 57.36 -144.63
CA THR A 140 -25.15 58.66 -144.19
C THR A 140 -24.18 59.36 -143.25
N SER A 141 -24.07 60.67 -143.40
CA SER A 141 -23.30 61.55 -142.50
C SER A 141 -24.21 62.09 -141.39
N VAL A 142 -23.65 62.87 -140.45
CA VAL A 142 -24.43 63.55 -139.42
C VAL A 142 -25.53 64.43 -140.03
N GLY A 143 -26.72 64.40 -139.43
CA GLY A 143 -27.93 65.01 -139.98
C GLY A 143 -28.84 65.64 -138.93
N THR A 144 -29.83 66.40 -139.40
CA THR A 144 -30.88 67.02 -138.56
C THR A 144 -32.16 66.19 -138.62
N VAL A 145 -32.93 66.15 -137.53
CA VAL A 145 -34.18 65.35 -137.44
C VAL A 145 -35.13 65.60 -138.62
N GLY A 146 -35.89 64.56 -138.99
CA GLY A 146 -36.98 64.61 -139.97
C GLY A 146 -36.60 64.09 -141.35
N LEU A 147 -37.56 64.20 -142.27
CA LEU A 147 -37.42 63.79 -143.67
C LEU A 147 -36.36 64.63 -144.40
N LYS A 148 -35.63 63.98 -145.31
CA LYS A 148 -34.60 64.58 -146.17
C LYS A 148 -34.68 64.00 -147.58
N ASP A 149 -34.39 64.86 -148.55
CA ASP A 149 -34.19 64.47 -149.94
C ASP A 149 -32.88 63.69 -150.10
N VAL A 150 -32.87 62.70 -151.01
CA VAL A 150 -31.65 62.02 -151.43
C VAL A 150 -31.35 62.40 -152.88
N VAL A 151 -30.14 62.93 -153.11
CA VAL A 151 -29.71 63.49 -154.40
C VAL A 151 -28.52 62.71 -154.90
N VAL A 152 -28.49 62.40 -156.20
CA VAL A 152 -27.39 61.70 -156.88
C VAL A 152 -26.96 62.52 -158.10
N THR A 153 -25.67 62.83 -158.19
CA THR A 153 -25.09 63.65 -159.26
C THR A 153 -24.22 62.80 -160.19
N THR A 154 -24.54 62.78 -161.49
CA THR A 154 -23.68 62.21 -162.54
C THR A 154 -22.90 63.31 -163.27
N SER A 155 -21.94 62.92 -164.11
CA SER A 155 -21.14 63.85 -164.93
C SER A 155 -21.91 64.69 -165.95
N VAL A 156 -23.23 64.47 -166.12
CA VAL A 156 -24.09 65.20 -167.08
C VAL A 156 -25.31 65.83 -166.41
N ARG A 157 -25.92 65.19 -165.41
CA ARG A 157 -27.10 65.73 -164.72
C ARG A 157 -27.33 65.14 -163.34
N THR A 158 -28.14 65.84 -162.55
CA THR A 158 -28.56 65.43 -161.21
C THR A 158 -29.92 64.73 -161.24
N ALA A 159 -30.15 63.81 -160.30
CA ALA A 159 -31.45 63.26 -159.94
C ALA A 159 -31.70 63.44 -158.44
N THR A 160 -32.96 63.65 -158.05
CA THR A 160 -33.39 63.84 -156.65
C THR A 160 -34.61 62.97 -156.38
N LEU A 161 -34.62 62.27 -155.25
CA LEU A 161 -35.81 61.66 -154.68
C LEU A 161 -36.18 62.42 -153.38
N PRO A 162 -37.26 63.23 -153.38
CA PRO A 162 -37.60 64.04 -152.21
C PRO A 162 -38.05 63.20 -151.01
N ASN A 163 -37.73 63.68 -149.80
CA ASN A 163 -38.18 63.11 -148.52
C ASN A 163 -37.96 61.59 -148.33
N SER A 164 -36.96 60.99 -148.99
CA SER A 164 -36.76 59.54 -149.03
C SER A 164 -35.89 58.94 -147.92
N TYR A 165 -35.33 59.75 -147.03
CA TYR A 165 -34.62 59.28 -145.84
C TYR A 165 -34.98 60.12 -144.61
N THR A 166 -35.19 59.48 -143.45
CA THR A 166 -35.58 60.15 -142.20
C THR A 166 -34.46 60.05 -141.15
N TYR A 167 -33.92 61.17 -140.72
CA TYR A 167 -33.07 61.18 -139.51
C TYR A 167 -33.96 61.17 -138.26
N THR A 168 -33.80 60.17 -137.40
CA THR A 168 -34.54 60.01 -136.14
C THR A 168 -33.67 60.41 -134.95
N ALA A 169 -34.31 60.98 -133.92
CA ALA A 169 -33.64 61.30 -132.66
C ALA A 169 -33.57 60.06 -131.76
N LYS A 170 -32.49 59.94 -130.99
CA LYS A 170 -32.40 58.95 -129.90
C LYS A 170 -33.48 59.20 -128.84
N PRO A 171 -33.90 58.17 -128.10
CA PRO A 171 -34.86 58.35 -127.01
C PRO A 171 -34.28 59.22 -125.89
N ILE A 172 -35.17 59.94 -125.20
CA ILE A 172 -34.85 60.75 -124.03
C ILE A 172 -35.67 60.19 -122.87
N ILE A 173 -35.06 59.94 -121.71
CA ILE A 173 -35.76 59.41 -120.53
C ILE A 173 -35.90 60.54 -119.50
N PHE A 174 -37.14 60.87 -119.14
CA PHE A 174 -37.46 61.90 -118.15
C PHE A 174 -37.52 61.33 -116.73
N SER A 175 -38.25 60.24 -116.49
CA SER A 175 -38.36 59.62 -115.16
C SER A 175 -38.53 58.09 -115.23
N VAL A 176 -38.34 57.44 -114.09
CA VAL A 176 -38.65 56.03 -113.84
C VAL A 176 -39.41 55.94 -112.53
N THR A 177 -40.58 55.31 -112.54
CA THR A 177 -41.50 55.27 -111.39
C THR A 177 -42.01 53.83 -111.17
N PRO A 178 -41.82 53.21 -109.99
CA PRO A 178 -41.05 53.72 -108.86
C PRO A 178 -39.56 53.89 -109.21
N PRO A 179 -38.85 54.86 -108.59
CA PRO A 179 -37.42 55.07 -108.80
C PRO A 179 -36.54 54.04 -108.06
N SER A 180 -37.15 53.05 -107.40
CA SER A 180 -36.46 51.97 -106.69
C SER A 180 -37.30 50.70 -106.61
N GLY A 181 -36.65 49.58 -106.32
CA GLY A 181 -37.27 48.26 -106.18
C GLY A 181 -36.31 47.23 -105.60
N SER A 182 -36.82 46.03 -105.31
CA SER A 182 -36.08 45.03 -104.52
C SER A 182 -34.92 44.37 -105.28
N THR A 183 -33.86 44.02 -104.56
CA THR A 183 -32.81 43.08 -105.04
C THR A 183 -33.31 41.64 -105.21
N THR A 184 -34.33 41.22 -104.44
CA THR A 184 -34.78 39.82 -104.34
C THR A 184 -36.10 39.51 -105.07
N VAL A 185 -36.90 40.52 -105.43
CA VAL A 185 -38.13 40.34 -106.24
C VAL A 185 -38.19 41.32 -107.41
N GLU A 186 -38.75 40.87 -108.55
CA GLU A 186 -38.92 41.70 -109.74
C GLU A 186 -39.87 42.88 -109.49
N THR A 187 -39.51 44.08 -109.95
CA THR A 187 -40.29 45.31 -109.75
C THR A 187 -40.76 45.87 -111.09
N VAL A 188 -42.07 46.11 -111.23
CA VAL A 188 -42.66 46.78 -112.39
C VAL A 188 -42.36 48.28 -112.32
N ILE A 189 -41.83 48.86 -113.40
CA ILE A 189 -41.48 50.27 -113.52
C ILE A 189 -42.10 50.91 -114.77
N ASN A 190 -42.49 52.17 -114.64
CA ASN A 190 -42.92 53.03 -115.74
C ASN A 190 -41.82 54.03 -116.06
N ILE A 191 -41.29 53.97 -117.28
CA ILE A 191 -40.26 54.85 -117.83
C ILE A 191 -40.98 55.90 -118.67
N THR A 192 -40.84 57.19 -118.34
CA THR A 192 -41.40 58.30 -119.13
C THR A 192 -40.31 59.00 -119.94
N GLY A 193 -40.67 59.62 -121.07
CA GLY A 193 -39.68 60.22 -121.97
C GLY A 193 -40.22 60.66 -123.32
N GLU A 194 -39.35 60.63 -124.33
CA GLU A 194 -39.65 60.97 -125.73
C GLU A 194 -38.95 60.00 -126.70
N ASN A 195 -39.52 59.89 -127.92
CA ASN A 195 -39.05 59.05 -129.03
C ASN A 195 -39.00 57.54 -128.71
N PHE A 196 -39.95 57.04 -127.91
CA PHE A 196 -40.03 55.63 -127.50
C PHE A 196 -40.76 54.69 -128.48
N SER A 197 -41.41 55.22 -129.53
CA SER A 197 -42.32 54.46 -130.42
C SER A 197 -41.72 53.15 -130.94
N ASP A 198 -40.45 53.19 -131.33
CA ASP A 198 -39.72 52.08 -131.95
C ASP A 198 -38.69 51.46 -130.98
N ALA A 199 -38.99 51.42 -129.69
CA ALA A 199 -38.07 50.88 -128.68
C ALA A 199 -37.90 49.36 -128.81
N SER A 200 -36.67 48.94 -129.13
CA SER A 200 -36.26 47.56 -129.36
C SER A 200 -35.65 46.88 -128.12
N SER A 201 -35.15 47.66 -127.15
CA SER A 201 -34.64 47.12 -125.89
C SER A 201 -34.76 48.12 -124.74
N VAL A 202 -34.99 47.58 -123.52
CA VAL A 202 -34.85 48.30 -122.25
C VAL A 202 -33.84 47.56 -121.38
N THR A 203 -32.89 48.29 -120.78
CA THR A 203 -31.92 47.74 -119.82
C THR A 203 -31.87 48.57 -118.55
N ILE A 204 -31.71 47.90 -117.40
CA ILE A 204 -31.53 48.50 -116.08
C ILE A 204 -30.18 48.02 -115.51
N GLY A 205 -29.27 48.96 -115.29
CA GLY A 205 -27.89 48.69 -114.84
C GLY A 205 -27.10 47.80 -115.80
N GLY A 206 -27.37 47.90 -117.10
CA GLY A 206 -26.79 47.05 -118.16
C GLY A 206 -27.51 45.73 -118.40
N THR A 207 -28.36 45.27 -117.48
CA THR A 207 -29.13 44.02 -117.62
C THR A 207 -30.43 44.28 -118.39
N PRO A 208 -30.80 43.47 -119.40
CA PRO A 208 -32.12 43.55 -120.03
C PRO A 208 -33.26 43.40 -119.01
N ALA A 209 -34.33 44.18 -119.18
CA ALA A 209 -35.58 43.99 -118.45
C ALA A 209 -36.15 42.58 -118.70
N SER A 210 -36.77 41.97 -117.68
CA SER A 210 -37.40 40.65 -117.82
C SER A 210 -38.59 40.67 -118.79
N SER A 211 -39.24 41.83 -118.93
CA SER A 211 -40.11 42.18 -120.07
C SER A 211 -40.23 43.71 -120.19
N PHE A 212 -40.68 44.20 -121.33
CA PHE A 212 -41.16 45.58 -121.47
C PHE A 212 -42.24 45.70 -122.54
N GLN A 213 -43.04 46.77 -122.48
CA GLN A 213 -44.00 47.17 -123.50
C GLN A 213 -43.95 48.69 -123.71
N VAL A 214 -43.94 49.10 -124.97
CA VAL A 214 -44.16 50.50 -125.36
C VAL A 214 -45.65 50.80 -125.25
N VAL A 215 -46.02 51.69 -124.33
CA VAL A 215 -47.42 52.08 -124.09
C VAL A 215 -47.79 53.29 -124.96
N THR A 216 -46.86 54.25 -125.10
CA THR A 216 -46.94 55.38 -126.02
C THR A 216 -45.54 55.78 -126.51
N ALA A 217 -45.46 56.73 -127.44
CA ALA A 217 -44.19 57.38 -127.83
C ALA A 217 -43.43 58.08 -126.68
N SER A 218 -44.02 58.17 -125.48
CA SER A 218 -43.51 58.84 -124.28
C SER A 218 -43.59 57.99 -123.00
N LEU A 219 -44.07 56.74 -123.06
CA LEU A 219 -44.23 55.85 -121.91
C LEU A 219 -43.91 54.39 -122.29
N ILE A 220 -43.01 53.77 -121.52
CA ILE A 220 -42.73 52.34 -121.52
C ILE A 220 -43.02 51.78 -120.13
N THR A 221 -43.67 50.63 -120.04
CA THR A 221 -43.73 49.82 -118.81
C THR A 221 -42.75 48.67 -118.95
N ALA A 222 -41.89 48.45 -117.95
CA ALA A 222 -40.88 47.40 -117.95
C ALA A 222 -40.85 46.65 -116.60
N VAL A 223 -40.36 45.41 -116.60
CA VAL A 223 -40.16 44.61 -115.40
C VAL A 223 -38.67 44.47 -115.13
N THR A 224 -38.22 44.97 -113.99
CA THR A 224 -36.82 44.83 -113.56
C THR A 224 -36.52 43.40 -113.15
N LYS A 225 -35.38 42.88 -113.60
CA LYS A 225 -34.89 41.55 -113.21
C LYS A 225 -34.25 41.60 -111.82
N ILE A 226 -34.38 40.53 -111.05
CA ILE A 226 -33.70 40.39 -109.74
C ILE A 226 -32.17 40.57 -109.88
N ARG A 227 -31.55 41.20 -108.87
CA ARG A 227 -30.14 41.60 -108.89
C ARG A 227 -29.56 41.52 -107.48
N ALA A 228 -28.51 40.73 -107.29
CA ALA A 228 -27.87 40.51 -105.98
C ALA A 228 -27.18 41.75 -105.37
N THR A 229 -26.96 42.82 -106.14
CA THR A 229 -26.34 44.07 -105.66
C THR A 229 -27.36 45.21 -105.62
N ALA A 230 -27.54 45.77 -104.42
CA ALA A 230 -28.23 47.05 -104.22
C ALA A 230 -27.37 48.22 -104.72
N GLY A 231 -28.02 49.35 -105.04
CA GLY A 231 -27.38 50.58 -105.50
C GLY A 231 -28.14 51.26 -106.65
N PRO A 232 -27.79 52.53 -106.97
CA PRO A 232 -28.33 53.24 -108.13
C PRO A 232 -27.85 52.58 -109.43
N THR A 233 -28.73 52.54 -110.42
CA THR A 233 -28.48 51.92 -111.73
C THR A 233 -29.07 52.74 -112.86
N ASP A 234 -28.34 52.79 -113.96
CA ASP A 234 -28.73 53.50 -115.18
C ASP A 234 -29.87 52.79 -115.88
N VAL A 235 -30.86 53.53 -116.37
CA VAL A 235 -31.92 52.98 -117.24
C VAL A 235 -31.69 53.47 -118.66
N ALA A 236 -31.68 52.55 -119.62
CA ALA A 236 -31.49 52.85 -121.04
C ALA A 236 -32.59 52.23 -121.90
N VAL A 237 -32.96 52.95 -122.95
CA VAL A 237 -33.92 52.58 -123.99
C VAL A 237 -33.19 52.71 -125.33
N THR A 238 -33.32 51.72 -126.21
CA THR A 238 -32.76 51.77 -127.57
C THR A 238 -33.88 51.78 -128.59
N THR A 239 -33.87 52.74 -129.51
CA THR A 239 -34.77 52.77 -130.68
C THR A 239 -33.94 52.85 -131.98
N VAL A 240 -34.61 52.91 -133.13
CA VAL A 240 -33.95 53.17 -134.44
C VAL A 240 -33.19 54.52 -134.50
N GLY A 241 -33.43 55.44 -133.56
CA GLY A 241 -32.67 56.68 -133.39
C GLY A 241 -31.42 56.53 -132.51
N GLY A 242 -31.11 55.32 -132.03
CA GLY A 242 -29.99 55.02 -131.13
C GLY A 242 -30.41 54.77 -129.68
N THR A 243 -29.44 54.72 -128.76
CA THR A 243 -29.69 54.48 -127.33
C THR A 243 -29.71 55.79 -126.53
N GLY A 244 -30.75 55.93 -125.71
CA GLY A 244 -30.91 56.98 -124.71
C GLY A 244 -30.79 56.40 -123.31
N THR A 245 -29.90 56.95 -122.50
CA THR A 245 -29.64 56.50 -121.13
C THR A 245 -29.86 57.63 -120.13
N LYS A 246 -30.56 57.36 -119.03
CA LYS A 246 -30.58 58.23 -117.85
C LYS A 246 -29.79 57.57 -116.71
N PRO A 247 -28.62 58.14 -116.33
CA PRO A 247 -27.82 57.59 -115.25
C PRO A 247 -28.54 57.57 -113.90
N GLY A 248 -28.30 56.53 -113.10
CA GLY A 248 -28.84 56.36 -111.75
C GLY A 248 -30.38 56.38 -111.63
N ALA A 249 -31.12 56.20 -112.72
CA ALA A 249 -32.56 56.43 -112.77
C ALA A 249 -33.41 55.41 -111.97
N PHE A 250 -32.87 54.24 -111.62
CA PHE A 250 -33.52 53.24 -110.79
C PHE A 250 -32.56 52.68 -109.73
N THR A 251 -33.00 52.58 -108.48
CA THR A 251 -32.17 52.08 -107.36
C THR A 251 -32.65 50.73 -106.86
N TYR A 252 -31.80 49.70 -106.98
CA TYR A 252 -32.04 48.43 -106.30
C TYR A 252 -31.82 48.62 -104.79
N ILE A 253 -32.81 48.28 -103.97
CA ILE A 253 -32.75 48.35 -102.51
C ILE A 253 -32.78 46.94 -101.91
N SER A 254 -31.93 46.70 -100.91
CA SER A 254 -31.98 45.46 -100.12
C SER A 254 -33.04 45.60 -99.03
N ASN A 255 -34.00 44.68 -99.04
CA ASN A 255 -35.10 44.58 -98.07
C ASN A 255 -35.03 43.27 -97.24
N ALA A 256 -33.87 42.62 -97.20
CA ALA A 256 -33.65 41.46 -96.34
C ALA A 256 -33.83 41.85 -94.85
N PRO A 257 -34.26 40.91 -93.98
CA PRO A 257 -34.22 41.13 -92.53
C PRO A 257 -32.79 41.33 -92.04
N THR A 258 -32.61 42.09 -90.96
CA THR A 258 -31.33 42.26 -90.28
C THR A 258 -31.49 42.12 -88.78
N ILE A 259 -30.45 41.64 -88.08
CA ILE A 259 -30.38 41.61 -86.61
C ILE A 259 -29.28 42.60 -86.18
N THR A 260 -29.67 43.70 -85.54
CA THR A 260 -28.71 44.68 -85.00
C THR A 260 -28.19 44.21 -83.64
N SER A 261 -29.09 43.89 -82.71
CA SER A 261 -28.76 43.41 -81.36
C SER A 261 -29.78 42.39 -80.83
N VAL A 262 -29.34 41.59 -79.86
CA VAL A 262 -30.19 40.74 -79.01
C VAL A 262 -30.02 41.23 -77.58
N VAL A 263 -31.11 41.44 -76.84
CA VAL A 263 -31.08 42.04 -75.50
C VAL A 263 -32.03 41.31 -74.55
N PRO A 264 -31.55 40.69 -73.45
CA PRO A 264 -30.13 40.45 -73.15
C PRO A 264 -29.48 39.53 -74.20
N ASN A 265 -28.18 39.66 -74.40
CA ASN A 265 -27.38 38.80 -75.28
C ASN A 265 -26.85 37.54 -74.57
N SER A 266 -27.34 37.23 -73.37
CA SER A 266 -26.95 36.05 -72.61
C SER A 266 -28.05 35.61 -71.64
N GLY A 267 -28.03 34.35 -71.19
CA GLY A 267 -28.99 33.81 -70.24
C GLY A 267 -28.73 32.35 -69.87
N ILE A 268 -29.61 31.75 -69.07
CA ILE A 268 -29.38 30.40 -68.52
C ILE A 268 -29.52 29.30 -69.58
N PHE A 269 -28.64 28.30 -69.55
CA PHE A 269 -28.60 27.18 -70.51
C PHE A 269 -29.90 26.36 -70.60
N ASN A 270 -30.77 26.39 -69.58
CA ASN A 270 -32.10 25.77 -69.61
C ASN A 270 -33.11 26.49 -70.54
N GLY A 271 -32.77 27.67 -71.08
CA GLY A 271 -33.70 28.49 -71.83
C GLY A 271 -34.65 29.29 -70.94
N GLY A 272 -35.79 29.69 -71.50
CA GLY A 272 -36.77 30.56 -70.82
C GLY A 272 -36.34 32.02 -70.66
N THR A 273 -35.10 32.38 -71.02
CA THR A 273 -34.64 33.78 -71.03
C THR A 273 -35.43 34.54 -72.10
N SER A 274 -36.13 35.60 -71.69
CA SER A 274 -36.86 36.47 -72.61
C SER A 274 -35.88 37.45 -73.26
N ILE A 275 -35.80 37.40 -74.59
CA ILE A 275 -34.90 38.23 -75.41
C ILE A 275 -35.70 39.13 -76.36
N THR A 276 -35.21 40.35 -76.54
CA THR A 276 -35.64 41.26 -77.60
C THR A 276 -34.59 41.25 -78.70
N ILE A 277 -34.96 40.80 -79.90
CA ILE A 277 -34.13 40.87 -81.10
C ILE A 277 -34.52 42.16 -81.84
N ASN A 278 -33.59 43.12 -81.91
CA ASN A 278 -33.75 44.36 -82.65
C ASN A 278 -33.17 44.22 -84.06
N GLY A 279 -33.73 44.95 -85.02
CA GLY A 279 -33.40 44.75 -86.42
C GLY A 279 -34.16 45.65 -87.39
N THR A 280 -34.23 45.21 -88.64
CA THR A 280 -35.11 45.80 -89.67
C THR A 280 -35.75 44.70 -90.50
N ASN A 281 -36.88 45.02 -91.13
CA ASN A 281 -37.65 44.11 -92.00
C ASN A 281 -38.05 42.77 -91.34
N LEU A 282 -38.31 42.79 -90.01
CA LEU A 282 -38.68 41.61 -89.22
C LEU A 282 -40.18 41.25 -89.32
N THR A 283 -41.00 42.09 -89.96
CA THR A 283 -42.41 41.79 -90.26
C THR A 283 -42.52 40.50 -91.10
N GLY A 284 -43.51 39.66 -90.79
CA GLY A 284 -43.65 38.36 -91.43
C GLY A 284 -42.58 37.35 -91.03
N THR A 285 -41.98 37.47 -89.83
CA THR A 285 -41.17 36.40 -89.22
C THR A 285 -41.98 35.10 -89.14
N SER A 286 -41.42 34.03 -89.70
CA SER A 286 -41.97 32.67 -89.67
C SER A 286 -41.28 31.78 -88.63
N SER A 287 -40.01 32.05 -88.30
CA SER A 287 -39.27 31.35 -87.26
C SER A 287 -38.16 32.22 -86.66
N VAL A 288 -37.82 31.92 -85.41
CA VAL A 288 -36.63 32.41 -84.71
C VAL A 288 -35.92 31.18 -84.14
N ALA A 289 -34.60 31.11 -84.24
CA ALA A 289 -33.80 30.03 -83.66
C ALA A 289 -32.55 30.57 -82.95
N ILE A 290 -32.09 29.84 -81.94
CA ILE A 290 -30.85 30.09 -81.21
C ILE A 290 -30.07 28.77 -81.17
N GLY A 291 -28.84 28.76 -81.68
CA GLY A 291 -28.02 27.55 -81.82
C GLY A 291 -28.70 26.45 -82.67
N GLY A 292 -29.49 26.85 -83.67
CA GLY A 292 -30.31 25.95 -84.49
C GLY A 292 -31.59 25.39 -83.83
N VAL A 293 -31.85 25.70 -82.56
CA VAL A 293 -33.07 25.28 -81.85
C VAL A 293 -34.13 26.39 -81.89
N ALA A 294 -35.39 26.05 -82.19
CA ALA A 294 -36.45 27.02 -82.34
C ALA A 294 -36.82 27.73 -81.01
N ALA A 295 -36.95 29.06 -81.05
CA ALA A 295 -37.45 29.86 -79.95
C ALA A 295 -38.97 29.75 -79.80
N THR A 296 -39.47 30.08 -78.60
CA THR A 296 -40.92 30.10 -78.32
C THR A 296 -41.43 31.52 -78.05
N SER A 297 -42.74 31.72 -78.03
CA SER A 297 -43.38 33.02 -77.76
C SER A 297 -42.88 34.18 -78.66
N VAL A 298 -42.60 33.88 -79.93
CA VAL A 298 -42.15 34.88 -80.92
C VAL A 298 -43.27 35.88 -81.20
N ALA A 299 -43.02 37.15 -80.89
CA ALA A 299 -43.94 38.26 -81.16
C ALA A 299 -43.20 39.44 -81.80
N VAL A 300 -43.54 39.77 -83.04
CA VAL A 300 -42.94 40.89 -83.80
C VAL A 300 -43.68 42.19 -83.51
N ASN A 301 -42.96 43.30 -83.37
CA ASN A 301 -43.59 44.62 -83.26
C ASN A 301 -44.24 45.05 -84.61
N GLY A 302 -45.25 45.92 -84.55
CA GLY A 302 -46.00 46.34 -85.74
C GLY A 302 -45.21 47.12 -86.79
N ALA A 303 -43.97 47.54 -86.50
CA ALA A 303 -43.07 48.24 -87.42
C ALA A 303 -41.99 47.34 -88.03
N GLY A 304 -41.87 46.08 -87.59
CA GLY A 304 -40.81 45.16 -88.06
C GLY A 304 -39.39 45.55 -87.64
N THR A 305 -39.25 46.35 -86.57
CA THR A 305 -37.94 46.83 -86.06
C THR A 305 -37.44 46.08 -84.82
N SER A 306 -38.30 45.32 -84.15
CA SER A 306 -37.92 44.37 -83.11
C SER A 306 -38.94 43.24 -83.00
N LEU A 307 -38.52 42.13 -82.40
CA LEU A 307 -39.39 41.05 -81.93
C LEU A 307 -38.92 40.57 -80.54
N THR A 308 -39.83 40.01 -79.76
CA THR A 308 -39.51 39.30 -78.52
C THR A 308 -39.62 37.80 -78.72
N ALA A 309 -38.79 37.01 -78.05
CA ALA A 309 -38.88 35.55 -78.01
C ALA A 309 -38.36 35.00 -76.66
N LEU A 310 -38.78 33.80 -76.28
CA LEU A 310 -38.17 33.02 -75.20
C LEU A 310 -37.16 32.04 -75.80
N THR A 311 -35.91 32.09 -75.32
CA THR A 311 -34.85 31.17 -75.74
C THR A 311 -35.19 29.71 -75.40
N PRO A 312 -34.87 28.74 -76.28
CA PRO A 312 -34.95 27.32 -75.93
C PRO A 312 -33.83 26.92 -74.95
N PRO A 313 -33.82 25.68 -74.42
CA PRO A 313 -32.62 25.10 -73.82
C PRO A 313 -31.50 24.97 -74.85
N GLY A 314 -30.24 25.12 -74.43
CA GLY A 314 -29.09 25.12 -75.34
C GLY A 314 -27.74 24.80 -74.68
N ASN A 315 -26.69 24.80 -75.50
CA ASN A 315 -25.34 24.43 -75.10
C ASN A 315 -24.60 25.65 -74.52
N ASN A 316 -23.85 25.46 -73.44
CA ASN A 316 -23.08 26.52 -72.79
C ASN A 316 -22.06 27.17 -73.76
N GLY A 317 -21.96 28.50 -73.72
CA GLY A 317 -21.19 29.33 -74.63
C GLY A 317 -22.05 30.04 -75.70
N ALA A 318 -21.38 30.80 -76.56
CA ALA A 318 -22.00 31.61 -77.60
C ALA A 318 -22.66 30.76 -78.71
N GLN A 319 -23.85 31.18 -79.15
CA GLN A 319 -24.68 30.54 -80.17
C GLN A 319 -25.05 31.53 -81.29
N THR A 320 -25.37 31.01 -82.48
CA THR A 320 -26.01 31.78 -83.53
C THR A 320 -27.42 32.20 -83.10
N VAL A 321 -27.89 33.35 -83.60
CA VAL A 321 -29.30 33.75 -83.50
C VAL A 321 -29.81 34.03 -84.91
N GLU A 322 -30.90 33.36 -85.29
CA GLU A 322 -31.41 33.32 -86.65
C GLU A 322 -32.88 33.76 -86.66
N VAL A 323 -33.27 34.62 -87.60
CA VAL A 323 -34.65 35.06 -87.81
C VAL A 323 -35.00 34.90 -89.28
N THR A 324 -36.01 34.08 -89.58
CA THR A 324 -36.50 33.86 -90.95
C THR A 324 -37.81 34.61 -91.14
N THR A 325 -37.88 35.43 -92.19
CA THR A 325 -39.10 36.15 -92.62
C THR A 325 -39.51 35.71 -94.03
N SER A 326 -40.71 36.10 -94.46
CA SER A 326 -41.21 35.85 -95.82
C SER A 326 -40.38 36.48 -96.95
N ILE A 327 -39.36 37.30 -96.64
CA ILE A 327 -38.50 37.99 -97.60
C ILE A 327 -36.99 37.75 -97.39
N GLY A 328 -36.60 36.87 -96.47
CA GLY A 328 -35.21 36.45 -96.28
C GLY A 328 -34.90 35.86 -94.90
N MET A 329 -33.62 35.61 -94.62
CA MET A 329 -33.13 35.19 -93.31
C MET A 329 -32.06 36.16 -92.82
N ALA A 330 -32.11 36.50 -91.54
CA ALA A 330 -31.08 37.25 -90.84
C ALA A 330 -30.35 36.32 -89.87
N VAL A 331 -29.01 36.40 -89.84
CA VAL A 331 -28.17 35.62 -88.93
C VAL A 331 -27.29 36.58 -88.12
N LYS A 332 -27.19 36.31 -86.82
CA LYS A 332 -26.27 36.97 -85.89
C LYS A 332 -25.35 35.91 -85.30
N GLU A 333 -24.16 35.80 -85.86
CA GLU A 333 -23.07 35.01 -85.27
C GLU A 333 -22.79 35.46 -83.83
N SER A 334 -22.64 34.49 -82.92
CA SER A 334 -22.50 34.72 -81.47
C SER A 334 -23.56 35.69 -80.89
N GLY A 335 -24.78 35.67 -81.42
CA GLY A 335 -25.85 36.60 -81.07
C GLY A 335 -26.43 36.41 -79.66
N PHE A 336 -26.25 35.23 -79.05
CA PHE A 336 -26.69 34.94 -77.69
C PHE A 336 -25.76 33.93 -77.00
N GLU A 337 -25.44 34.13 -75.72
CA GLU A 337 -24.59 33.22 -74.94
C GLU A 337 -25.36 32.51 -73.81
N TYR A 338 -25.37 31.17 -73.84
CA TYR A 338 -25.89 30.39 -72.73
C TYR A 338 -24.82 30.24 -71.65
N VAL A 339 -25.15 30.57 -70.40
CA VAL A 339 -24.26 30.40 -69.25
C VAL A 339 -24.82 29.37 -68.26
N ILE A 340 -23.94 28.54 -67.72
CA ILE A 340 -24.17 27.78 -66.49
C ILE A 340 -23.63 28.65 -65.33
N PRO A 341 -24.47 29.18 -64.43
CA PRO A 341 -24.00 29.97 -63.31
C PRO A 341 -23.19 29.10 -62.33
N ALA A 342 -22.20 29.70 -61.68
CA ALA A 342 -21.43 29.02 -60.63
C ALA A 342 -22.32 28.78 -59.38
N PRO A 343 -22.17 27.63 -58.68
CA PRO A 343 -22.86 27.38 -57.42
C PRO A 343 -22.59 28.49 -56.39
N SER A 344 -23.67 29.07 -55.86
CA SER A 344 -23.63 30.08 -54.79
C SER A 344 -23.70 29.44 -53.40
N GLY A 345 -23.33 30.20 -52.37
CA GLY A 345 -23.47 29.75 -50.98
C GLY A 345 -22.72 28.46 -50.67
N VAL A 346 -21.56 28.25 -51.30
CA VAL A 346 -20.67 27.16 -50.92
C VAL A 346 -20.20 27.42 -49.49
N SER A 347 -20.40 26.44 -48.61
CA SER A 347 -19.82 26.46 -47.27
C SER A 347 -19.29 25.09 -46.88
N ALA A 348 -18.18 25.05 -46.14
CA ALA A 348 -17.55 23.83 -45.66
C ALA A 348 -17.46 23.82 -44.12
N THR A 349 -17.53 22.64 -43.51
CA THR A 349 -17.53 22.53 -42.04
C THR A 349 -16.12 22.69 -41.44
N ASP A 350 -15.96 23.69 -40.59
CA ASP A 350 -14.75 23.90 -39.77
C ASP A 350 -14.83 23.14 -38.43
N GLY A 351 -14.00 22.10 -38.28
CA GLY A 351 -13.69 21.51 -36.96
C GLY A 351 -14.82 20.79 -36.22
N THR A 352 -15.99 20.62 -36.84
CA THR A 352 -17.17 19.98 -36.20
C THR A 352 -17.11 18.46 -36.22
N LEU A 353 -16.61 17.86 -37.30
CA LEU A 353 -16.67 16.42 -37.55
C LEU A 353 -15.28 15.79 -37.74
N THR A 354 -15.08 14.61 -37.18
CA THR A 354 -13.83 13.82 -37.30
C THR A 354 -13.76 12.97 -38.57
N ALA A 355 -14.90 12.57 -39.12
CA ALA A 355 -14.99 11.63 -40.24
C ALA A 355 -14.79 12.28 -41.63
N PHE A 356 -15.28 13.49 -41.85
CA PHE A 356 -15.26 14.19 -43.14
C PHE A 356 -15.42 15.70 -42.95
N VAL A 357 -15.03 16.49 -43.96
CA VAL A 357 -15.55 17.86 -44.13
C VAL A 357 -16.84 17.76 -44.93
N THR A 358 -17.97 18.24 -44.40
CA THR A 358 -19.18 18.40 -45.22
C THR A 358 -19.10 19.74 -45.95
N VAL A 359 -19.29 19.72 -47.27
CA VAL A 359 -19.39 20.88 -48.14
C VAL A 359 -20.82 20.95 -48.66
N ILE A 360 -21.51 22.08 -48.47
CA ILE A 360 -22.88 22.35 -48.94
C ILE A 360 -22.91 23.52 -49.92
N TRP A 361 -23.92 23.60 -50.79
CA TRP A 361 -24.10 24.72 -51.74
C TRP A 361 -25.56 24.94 -52.17
N SER A 362 -25.81 26.00 -52.95
CA SER A 362 -27.12 26.29 -53.55
C SER A 362 -27.35 25.50 -54.84
N GLU A 363 -28.57 25.00 -55.09
CA GLU A 363 -28.88 24.27 -56.32
C GLU A 363 -28.85 25.18 -57.56
N VAL A 364 -28.11 24.76 -58.59
CA VAL A 364 -28.21 25.28 -59.96
C VAL A 364 -29.18 24.40 -60.74
N VAL A 365 -30.39 24.87 -60.98
CA VAL A 365 -31.47 24.11 -61.62
C VAL A 365 -31.06 23.53 -62.98
N GLY A 366 -31.47 22.29 -63.28
CA GLY A 366 -31.34 21.66 -64.60
C GLY A 366 -29.98 21.03 -64.92
N VAL A 367 -29.02 21.10 -64.00
CA VAL A 367 -27.69 20.50 -64.16
C VAL A 367 -27.74 18.99 -63.95
N LYS A 368 -26.68 18.27 -64.37
CA LYS A 368 -26.57 16.81 -64.22
C LYS A 368 -25.93 16.37 -62.90
N GLY A 369 -25.28 17.28 -62.21
CA GLY A 369 -24.53 17.04 -60.98
C GLY A 369 -23.51 18.14 -60.76
N TYR A 370 -22.62 17.95 -59.79
CA TYR A 370 -21.60 18.93 -59.44
C TYR A 370 -20.25 18.25 -59.27
N ASP A 371 -19.17 18.94 -59.65
CA ASP A 371 -17.80 18.54 -59.39
C ASP A 371 -17.26 19.33 -58.20
N ILE A 372 -16.73 18.63 -57.20
CA ILE A 372 -16.21 19.21 -55.96
C ILE A 372 -14.69 19.16 -56.01
N PHE A 373 -14.05 20.29 -55.73
CA PHE A 373 -12.62 20.48 -55.77
C PHE A 373 -12.07 21.00 -54.44
N ARG A 374 -10.87 20.55 -54.09
CA ARG A 374 -10.05 21.03 -52.98
C ARG A 374 -8.91 21.91 -53.49
N ASN A 375 -8.23 22.60 -52.59
CA ASN A 375 -7.10 23.49 -52.88
C ASN A 375 -7.46 24.56 -53.92
N GLY A 376 -8.57 25.29 -53.71
CA GLY A 376 -8.97 26.43 -54.56
C GLY A 376 -9.32 26.06 -56.01
N GLY A 377 -9.81 24.84 -56.24
CA GLY A 377 -10.22 24.39 -57.58
C GLY A 377 -9.19 23.57 -58.35
N SER A 378 -8.02 23.31 -57.76
CA SER A 378 -6.90 22.61 -58.42
C SER A 378 -7.01 21.07 -58.38
N THR A 379 -7.59 20.49 -57.32
CA THR A 379 -7.72 19.03 -57.16
C THR A 379 -9.19 18.63 -57.11
N LYS A 380 -9.70 17.91 -58.12
CA LYS A 380 -11.04 17.31 -58.04
C LYS A 380 -11.02 16.17 -57.01
N ILE A 381 -11.91 16.21 -56.03
CA ILE A 381 -12.02 15.21 -54.95
C ILE A 381 -13.28 14.34 -55.07
N GLY A 382 -14.29 14.78 -55.80
CA GLY A 382 -15.51 14.01 -56.00
C GLY A 382 -16.47 14.65 -56.99
N SER A 383 -17.61 13.98 -57.19
CA SER A 383 -18.76 14.53 -57.91
C SER A 383 -20.06 14.09 -57.21
N SER A 384 -21.06 14.96 -57.15
CA SER A 384 -22.44 14.58 -56.81
C SER A 384 -23.30 14.49 -58.08
N VAL A 385 -24.43 13.80 -58.02
CA VAL A 385 -25.33 13.58 -59.16
C VAL A 385 -26.71 14.22 -58.94
N GLY A 386 -27.32 14.70 -60.02
CA GLY A 386 -28.61 15.38 -60.00
C GLY A 386 -28.59 16.67 -59.17
N SER A 387 -29.64 16.88 -58.40
CA SER A 387 -29.84 18.04 -57.50
C SER A 387 -29.14 17.90 -56.13
N SER A 388 -28.22 16.93 -55.95
CA SER A 388 -27.52 16.73 -54.68
C SER A 388 -26.53 17.87 -54.41
N THR A 389 -26.85 18.73 -53.43
CA THR A 389 -26.11 19.95 -53.06
C THR A 389 -25.20 19.78 -51.83
N THR A 390 -24.75 18.56 -51.54
CA THR A 390 -23.87 18.25 -50.41
C THR A 390 -22.84 17.19 -50.79
N PHE A 391 -21.64 17.27 -50.20
CA PHE A 391 -20.54 16.32 -50.38
C PHE A 391 -19.70 16.19 -49.11
N ASN A 392 -19.30 14.97 -48.76
CA ASN A 392 -18.44 14.70 -47.60
C ASN A 392 -17.02 14.34 -48.08
N ASP A 393 -16.03 15.19 -47.78
CA ASP A 393 -14.62 14.88 -48.01
C ASP A 393 -14.06 14.03 -46.86
N GLU A 394 -14.28 12.71 -46.96
CA GLU A 394 -13.66 11.69 -46.11
C GLU A 394 -12.13 11.56 -46.31
N THR A 395 -11.57 12.23 -47.33
CA THR A 395 -10.14 12.17 -47.70
C THR A 395 -9.33 13.37 -47.20
N ALA A 396 -9.98 14.40 -46.64
CA ALA A 396 -9.31 15.51 -45.98
C ALA A 396 -8.50 14.98 -44.79
N VAL A 397 -7.27 15.46 -44.58
CA VAL A 397 -6.50 15.12 -43.39
C VAL A 397 -7.03 15.93 -42.20
N ALA A 398 -7.23 15.29 -41.05
CA ALA A 398 -7.68 15.98 -39.84
C ALA A 398 -6.66 17.03 -39.37
N GLY A 399 -7.15 18.13 -38.81
CA GLY A 399 -6.31 19.26 -38.40
C GLY A 399 -5.69 20.08 -39.54
N ILE A 400 -5.98 19.78 -40.81
CA ILE A 400 -5.52 20.55 -41.98
C ILE A 400 -6.70 21.31 -42.60
N SER A 401 -6.52 22.63 -42.81
CA SER A 401 -7.47 23.48 -43.52
C SER A 401 -7.30 23.39 -45.03
N TYR A 402 -8.41 23.28 -45.74
CA TYR A 402 -8.48 23.21 -47.19
C TYR A 402 -9.52 24.19 -47.73
N LEU A 403 -9.22 24.80 -48.88
CA LEU A 403 -10.17 25.64 -49.62
C LEU A 403 -10.98 24.79 -50.62
N TYR A 404 -12.30 24.73 -50.43
CA TYR A 404 -13.24 23.97 -51.25
C TYR A 404 -13.94 24.86 -52.27
N THR A 405 -14.13 24.35 -53.49
CA THR A 405 -14.91 25.01 -54.57
C THR A 405 -15.75 23.99 -55.31
N VAL A 406 -16.89 24.42 -55.83
CA VAL A 406 -17.85 23.56 -56.55
C VAL A 406 -18.07 24.11 -57.97
N LYS A 407 -18.20 23.22 -58.95
CA LYS A 407 -18.65 23.55 -60.32
C LYS A 407 -19.91 22.76 -60.64
N ALA A 408 -20.92 23.40 -61.19
CA ALA A 408 -22.09 22.70 -61.72
C ALA A 408 -21.75 22.09 -63.10
N THR A 409 -22.26 20.89 -63.39
CA THR A 409 -21.92 20.12 -64.60
C THR A 409 -23.15 19.83 -65.45
N THR A 410 -23.02 19.91 -66.77
CA THR A 410 -24.07 19.53 -67.73
C THR A 410 -23.52 18.51 -68.72
N THR A 411 -24.35 18.03 -69.63
CA THR A 411 -23.90 17.20 -70.77
C THR A 411 -23.01 17.96 -71.77
N THR A 412 -22.87 19.28 -71.63
CA THR A 412 -22.31 20.18 -72.64
C THR A 412 -21.23 21.12 -72.10
N GLY A 413 -20.92 21.06 -70.80
CA GLY A 413 -19.89 21.87 -70.18
C GLY A 413 -19.96 21.86 -68.65
N SER A 414 -19.34 22.87 -68.04
CA SER A 414 -19.41 23.11 -66.59
C SER A 414 -19.39 24.61 -66.32
N SER A 415 -19.91 25.02 -65.16
CA SER A 415 -19.80 26.40 -64.69
C SER A 415 -18.35 26.80 -64.41
N PRO A 416 -18.07 28.11 -64.27
CA PRO A 416 -16.94 28.58 -63.46
C PRO A 416 -16.95 27.96 -62.06
N ALA A 417 -15.82 27.98 -61.37
CA ALA A 417 -15.78 27.63 -59.95
C ALA A 417 -16.63 28.62 -59.14
N SER A 418 -17.23 28.12 -58.06
CA SER A 418 -17.74 28.95 -56.98
C SER A 418 -16.64 29.84 -56.37
N VAL A 419 -17.04 30.80 -55.54
CA VAL A 419 -16.14 31.32 -54.49
C VAL A 419 -15.70 30.14 -53.60
N SER A 420 -14.47 30.18 -53.11
CA SER A 420 -13.94 29.14 -52.22
C SER A 420 -14.30 29.41 -50.75
N ASP A 421 -14.69 28.37 -50.02
CA ASP A 421 -14.80 28.40 -48.56
C ASP A 421 -13.76 27.51 -47.89
N ALA A 422 -13.40 27.80 -46.64
CA ALA A 422 -12.46 27.00 -45.85
C ALA A 422 -13.19 25.87 -45.10
N GLY A 423 -12.52 24.73 -44.93
CA GLY A 423 -13.03 23.62 -44.12
C GLY A 423 -11.91 22.72 -43.61
N TRP A 424 -12.10 22.12 -42.43
CA TRP A 424 -11.16 21.15 -41.84
C TRP A 424 -11.85 20.13 -40.95
N ARG A 425 -11.32 18.90 -40.93
CA ARG A 425 -11.80 17.83 -40.04
C ARG A 425 -11.24 17.99 -38.63
N LYS A 426 -12.09 17.81 -37.62
CA LYS A 426 -11.70 17.71 -36.22
C LYS A 426 -10.71 16.56 -36.01
N LEU A 427 -9.76 16.72 -35.09
CA LEU A 427 -8.92 15.61 -34.65
C LEU A 427 -9.76 14.55 -33.94
N SER A 428 -9.60 13.28 -34.35
CA SER A 428 -10.08 12.16 -33.56
C SER A 428 -9.31 12.07 -32.22
N PRO A 429 -9.97 11.72 -31.10
CA PRO A 429 -9.27 11.45 -29.84
C PRO A 429 -8.23 10.32 -29.99
N PRO A 430 -7.11 10.38 -29.24
CA PRO A 430 -6.17 9.26 -29.15
C PRO A 430 -6.88 7.97 -28.71
N THR A 431 -6.56 6.86 -29.37
CA THR A 431 -7.14 5.53 -29.08
C THR A 431 -6.09 4.61 -28.45
N ASN A 432 -6.55 3.49 -27.88
CA ASN A 432 -5.70 2.51 -27.19
C ASN A 432 -4.81 3.15 -26.11
N VAL A 433 -5.32 4.13 -25.37
CA VAL A 433 -4.62 4.69 -24.21
C VAL A 433 -4.48 3.56 -23.18
N ALA A 434 -3.24 3.25 -22.81
CA ALA A 434 -2.90 2.16 -21.91
C ALA A 434 -1.80 2.59 -20.94
N CYS A 435 -2.00 2.28 -19.67
CA CYS A 435 -1.04 2.49 -18.59
C CYS A 435 -0.36 1.16 -18.24
N ALA A 436 0.94 1.17 -17.93
CA ALA A 436 1.62 0.00 -17.37
C ALA A 436 1.39 -0.09 -15.84
N HIS A 437 0.92 -1.24 -15.36
CA HIS A 437 0.49 -1.45 -13.96
C HIS A 437 1.55 -2.16 -13.10
N ALA A 438 2.82 -1.72 -13.17
CA ALA A 438 3.92 -2.34 -12.42
C ALA A 438 5.11 -1.41 -12.09
N THR A 439 5.08 -0.16 -12.52
CA THR A 439 6.27 0.72 -12.58
C THR A 439 6.40 1.61 -11.33
N THR A 440 7.62 1.66 -10.76
CA THR A 440 7.93 2.37 -9.50
C THR A 440 8.47 3.78 -9.70
N ASP A 441 8.99 4.09 -10.88
CA ASP A 441 9.47 5.39 -11.33
C ASP A 441 8.31 6.36 -11.64
N GLY A 442 7.24 5.87 -12.28
CA GLY A 442 6.02 6.62 -12.53
C GLY A 442 4.89 5.75 -13.10
N VAL A 443 3.81 6.36 -13.57
CA VAL A 443 2.83 5.68 -14.43
C VAL A 443 3.27 5.83 -15.88
N HIS A 444 3.56 4.73 -16.58
CA HIS A 444 3.94 4.77 -17.99
C HIS A 444 2.70 4.68 -18.87
N LEU A 445 2.39 5.75 -19.59
CA LEU A 445 1.29 5.86 -20.55
C LEU A 445 1.80 5.58 -21.97
N SER A 446 0.96 4.93 -22.77
CA SER A 446 1.12 4.76 -24.22
C SER A 446 -0.23 4.93 -24.93
N TRP A 447 -0.25 5.34 -26.19
CA TRP A 447 -1.46 5.48 -27.00
C TRP A 447 -1.19 5.32 -28.50
N THR A 448 -2.25 5.27 -29.30
CA THR A 448 -2.19 5.33 -30.78
C THR A 448 -2.28 6.78 -31.24
N ALA A 449 -1.42 7.18 -32.17
CA ALA A 449 -1.39 8.55 -32.70
C ALA A 449 -2.66 8.92 -33.47
N SER A 450 -3.33 10.00 -33.07
CA SER A 450 -4.34 10.66 -33.91
C SER A 450 -3.72 11.25 -35.17
N VAL A 451 -4.26 10.91 -36.35
CA VAL A 451 -3.84 11.49 -37.63
C VAL A 451 -4.03 13.01 -37.59
N GLY A 452 -2.99 13.76 -37.98
CA GLY A 452 -3.01 15.24 -37.98
C GLY A 452 -2.61 15.90 -36.67
N ALA A 453 -2.37 15.14 -35.59
CA ALA A 453 -1.83 15.68 -34.35
C ALA A 453 -0.36 16.11 -34.51
N ALA A 454 -0.02 17.27 -33.96
CA ALA A 454 1.35 17.76 -33.82
C ALA A 454 1.90 17.50 -32.40
N SER A 455 1.03 17.43 -31.39
CA SER A 455 1.39 17.12 -30.01
C SER A 455 0.19 16.63 -29.20
N TYR A 456 0.41 16.31 -27.92
CA TYR A 456 -0.60 15.80 -26.99
C TYR A 456 -0.62 16.58 -25.65
N ASN A 457 -1.82 16.76 -25.10
CA ASN A 457 -2.03 17.08 -23.69
C ASN A 457 -2.37 15.77 -22.95
N ILE A 458 -1.76 15.55 -21.79
CA ILE A 458 -2.01 14.40 -20.92
C ILE A 458 -2.67 14.92 -19.63
N PHE A 459 -3.74 14.27 -19.21
CA PHE A 459 -4.53 14.61 -18.04
C PHE A 459 -4.65 13.44 -17.06
N ARG A 460 -4.79 13.75 -15.77
CA ARG A 460 -5.36 12.87 -14.74
C ARG A 460 -6.85 13.16 -14.54
N ASP A 461 -7.45 12.42 -13.62
CA ASP A 461 -8.77 12.70 -13.05
C ASP A 461 -9.87 12.76 -14.13
N GLY A 462 -9.73 11.90 -15.16
CA GLY A 462 -10.63 11.84 -16.32
C GLY A 462 -10.52 13.04 -17.28
N GLY A 463 -9.69 14.03 -16.97
CA GLY A 463 -9.60 15.31 -17.69
C GLY A 463 -9.43 16.53 -16.78
N GLY A 464 -9.64 16.40 -15.46
CA GLY A 464 -9.61 17.53 -14.53
C GLY A 464 -8.25 18.22 -14.41
N THR A 465 -7.15 17.46 -14.44
CA THR A 465 -5.79 17.98 -14.18
C THR A 465 -4.86 17.71 -15.35
N LYS A 466 -4.46 18.73 -16.13
CA LYS A 466 -3.38 18.58 -17.13
C LYS A 466 -2.03 18.45 -16.41
N ILE A 467 -1.25 17.42 -16.74
CA ILE A 467 0.01 17.11 -16.03
C ILE A 467 1.29 17.37 -16.84
N ASN A 468 1.23 17.46 -18.17
CA ASN A 468 2.43 17.77 -18.96
C ASN A 468 2.66 19.29 -19.11
N SER A 469 3.72 19.80 -18.48
CA SER A 469 4.16 21.19 -18.67
C SER A 469 4.84 21.42 -20.02
N SER A 470 5.60 20.42 -20.49
CA SER A 470 6.28 20.43 -21.79
C SER A 470 5.42 19.83 -22.91
N VAL A 471 5.69 20.23 -24.15
CA VAL A 471 5.02 19.71 -25.35
C VAL A 471 5.39 18.25 -25.58
N VAL A 472 4.41 17.35 -25.57
CA VAL A 472 4.62 15.92 -25.84
C VAL A 472 4.32 15.64 -27.32
N VAL A 473 5.36 15.31 -28.09
CA VAL A 473 5.25 14.95 -29.53
C VAL A 473 5.30 13.44 -29.78
N THR A 474 5.53 12.65 -28.73
CA THR A 474 5.57 11.18 -28.73
C THR A 474 4.21 10.59 -28.37
N THR A 475 3.99 9.30 -28.67
CA THR A 475 2.79 8.54 -28.28
C THR A 475 2.93 7.83 -26.92
N THR A 476 3.80 8.37 -26.07
CA THR A 476 4.17 7.82 -24.76
C THR A 476 4.52 8.95 -23.80
N TYR A 477 4.21 8.77 -22.52
CA TYR A 477 4.51 9.72 -21.44
C TYR A 477 4.72 8.96 -20.12
N ILE A 478 5.65 9.41 -19.26
CA ILE A 478 5.83 8.86 -17.92
C ILE A 478 5.38 9.91 -16.91
N ASP A 479 4.41 9.57 -16.06
CA ASP A 479 4.01 10.40 -14.94
C ASP A 479 4.76 10.00 -13.66
N GLU A 480 5.95 10.58 -13.51
CA GLU A 480 6.81 10.43 -12.33
C GLU A 480 6.24 11.11 -11.07
N THR A 481 5.24 11.99 -11.23
CA THR A 481 4.66 12.80 -10.14
C THR A 481 3.43 12.16 -9.51
N ALA A 482 2.99 11.00 -10.01
CA ALA A 482 1.87 10.26 -9.45
C ALA A 482 2.21 9.69 -8.05
N PRO A 483 1.35 9.89 -7.03
CA PRO A 483 1.46 9.22 -5.75
C PRO A 483 1.46 7.68 -5.86
N VAL A 484 2.31 7.05 -5.06
CA VAL A 484 2.44 5.58 -4.99
C VAL A 484 1.14 4.96 -4.46
N GLY A 485 0.65 3.91 -5.13
CA GLY A 485 -0.52 3.13 -4.67
C GLY A 485 -1.88 3.80 -4.88
N VAL A 486 -1.95 4.91 -5.61
CA VAL A 486 -3.19 5.64 -5.93
C VAL A 486 -3.53 5.44 -7.42
N SER A 487 -4.79 5.11 -7.69
CA SER A 487 -5.34 4.95 -9.04
C SER A 487 -5.87 6.27 -9.58
N PHE A 488 -5.42 6.65 -10.77
CA PHE A 488 -5.92 7.79 -11.54
C PHE A 488 -6.49 7.33 -12.88
N ILE A 489 -7.50 8.03 -13.38
CA ILE A 489 -8.00 7.86 -14.75
C ILE A 489 -7.24 8.84 -15.65
N TYR A 490 -6.37 8.34 -16.51
CA TYR A 490 -5.61 9.14 -17.45
C TYR A 490 -6.37 9.30 -18.77
N THR A 491 -6.43 10.53 -19.27
CA THR A 491 -6.94 10.83 -20.62
C THR A 491 -5.90 11.62 -21.41
N VAL A 492 -5.91 11.44 -22.73
CA VAL A 492 -4.99 12.10 -23.66
C VAL A 492 -5.80 12.85 -24.71
N GLN A 493 -5.37 14.06 -25.04
CA GLN A 493 -5.99 14.91 -26.05
C GLN A 493 -4.97 15.19 -27.15
N ALA A 494 -5.38 15.07 -28.41
CA ALA A 494 -4.57 15.44 -29.55
C ALA A 494 -4.66 16.94 -29.84
N VAL A 495 -3.55 17.54 -30.26
CA VAL A 495 -3.39 18.98 -30.50
C VAL A 495 -2.86 19.20 -31.91
N CYS A 496 -3.43 20.16 -32.65
CA CYS A 496 -2.92 20.65 -33.94
C CYS A 496 -3.09 22.17 -34.03
N ALA A 497 -2.60 22.77 -35.13
CA ALA A 497 -2.71 24.21 -35.36
C ALA A 497 -4.17 24.74 -35.41
N GLN A 498 -5.12 23.91 -35.84
CA GLN A 498 -6.53 24.27 -35.92
C GLN A 498 -7.31 24.08 -34.61
N GLY A 499 -6.77 23.34 -33.63
CA GLY A 499 -7.44 23.07 -32.36
C GLY A 499 -7.19 21.68 -31.79
N LEU A 500 -8.13 21.25 -30.94
CA LEU A 500 -8.01 20.08 -30.07
C LEU A 500 -8.97 18.95 -30.49
N SER A 501 -8.64 17.70 -30.15
CA SER A 501 -9.64 16.62 -30.10
C SER A 501 -10.50 16.70 -28.83
N GLU A 502 -11.55 15.88 -28.76
CA GLU A 502 -12.07 15.47 -27.45
C GLU A 502 -11.01 14.68 -26.67
N LEU A 503 -11.24 14.49 -25.37
CA LEU A 503 -10.44 13.57 -24.56
C LEU A 503 -10.59 12.13 -25.07
N SER A 504 -9.52 11.34 -24.93
CA SER A 504 -9.57 9.90 -25.14
C SER A 504 -10.54 9.20 -24.17
N ALA A 505 -10.86 7.94 -24.45
CA ALA A 505 -11.31 7.05 -23.39
C ALA A 505 -10.28 7.02 -22.24
N GLY A 506 -10.76 6.94 -21.00
CA GLY A 506 -9.92 6.96 -19.80
C GLY A 506 -9.23 5.62 -19.53
N ALA A 507 -7.92 5.66 -19.30
CA ALA A 507 -7.13 4.50 -18.89
C ALA A 507 -6.81 4.60 -17.38
N ILE A 508 -7.23 3.60 -16.60
CA ILE A 508 -6.83 3.52 -15.19
C ILE A 508 -5.32 3.23 -15.14
N GLY A 509 -4.56 4.02 -14.38
CA GLY A 509 -3.14 3.83 -14.12
C GLY A 509 -2.79 4.16 -12.68
N TRP A 510 -1.80 3.48 -12.13
CA TRP A 510 -1.33 3.67 -10.76
C TRP A 510 0.16 3.37 -10.68
N ARG A 511 0.87 4.06 -9.79
CA ARG A 511 2.31 3.88 -9.59
C ARG A 511 2.55 2.77 -8.56
N ALA A 512 3.38 1.80 -8.90
CA ALA A 512 3.63 0.65 -8.04
C ALA A 512 4.49 1.02 -6.82
N PRO A 513 4.19 0.47 -5.63
CA PRO A 513 5.08 0.54 -4.48
C PRO A 513 6.34 -0.29 -4.72
N THR A 514 7.46 0.14 -4.14
CA THR A 514 8.71 -0.63 -4.16
C THR A 514 8.54 -1.96 -3.42
N ALA A 515 9.28 -2.99 -3.84
CA ALA A 515 9.31 -4.25 -3.11
C ALA A 515 9.89 -4.04 -1.69
N PRO A 516 9.32 -4.68 -0.64
CA PRO A 516 9.88 -4.63 0.71
C PRO A 516 11.36 -5.04 0.74
N THR A 517 12.16 -4.29 1.48
CA THR A 517 13.59 -4.56 1.68
C THR A 517 13.85 -5.12 3.08
N ASN A 518 15.07 -5.57 3.34
CA ASN A 518 15.50 -6.07 4.66
C ASN A 518 14.57 -7.17 5.23
N VAL A 519 14.09 -8.08 4.37
CA VAL A 519 13.30 -9.23 4.83
C VAL A 519 14.21 -10.17 5.62
N VAL A 520 13.84 -10.44 6.88
CA VAL A 520 14.57 -11.33 7.79
C VAL A 520 13.58 -12.28 8.45
N ALA A 521 13.85 -13.58 8.32
CA ALA A 521 13.06 -14.67 8.90
C ALA A 521 13.83 -15.33 10.06
N SER A 522 13.13 -15.60 11.17
CA SER A 522 13.76 -16.13 12.38
C SER A 522 14.29 -17.56 12.22
N LYS A 523 15.41 -17.84 12.88
CA LYS A 523 16.23 -19.05 12.68
C LYS A 523 16.38 -19.79 14.01
N GLY A 524 15.46 -20.72 14.26
CA GLY A 524 15.48 -21.59 15.45
C GLY A 524 15.15 -20.91 16.78
N THR A 525 14.58 -19.71 16.76
CA THR A 525 14.26 -18.93 17.99
C THR A 525 12.95 -19.35 18.67
N SER A 526 12.15 -20.20 18.02
CA SER A 526 10.88 -20.72 18.51
C SER A 526 10.64 -22.14 17.98
N SER A 527 9.82 -22.91 18.68
CA SER A 527 9.30 -24.22 18.24
C SER A 527 7.87 -24.18 17.69
N THR A 528 7.27 -22.99 17.57
CA THR A 528 5.85 -22.82 17.19
C THR A 528 5.62 -21.85 16.03
N GLN A 529 6.57 -20.98 15.70
CA GLN A 529 6.42 -20.01 14.61
C GLN A 529 7.75 -19.53 14.04
N VAL A 530 7.76 -19.17 12.74
CA VAL A 530 8.81 -18.31 12.17
C VAL A 530 8.31 -16.87 12.18
N THR A 531 9.03 -15.98 12.87
CA THR A 531 8.78 -14.53 12.81
C THR A 531 9.52 -13.97 11.61
N VAL A 532 8.78 -13.32 10.70
CA VAL A 532 9.31 -12.65 9.51
C VAL A 532 9.14 -11.15 9.70
N THR A 533 10.21 -10.37 9.47
CA THR A 533 10.23 -8.91 9.59
C THR A 533 10.76 -8.27 8.30
N TRP A 534 10.42 -7.01 8.03
CA TRP A 534 10.86 -6.28 6.84
C TRP A 534 10.91 -4.76 7.04
N GLY A 535 11.48 -4.05 6.07
CA GLY A 535 11.46 -2.58 5.99
C GLY A 535 10.13 -2.04 5.45
N ALA A 536 9.65 -0.93 6.02
CA ALA A 536 8.41 -0.29 5.61
C ALA A 536 8.50 0.31 4.19
N VAL A 537 7.37 0.27 3.47
CA VAL A 537 7.23 0.79 2.11
C VAL A 537 6.22 1.93 2.07
N THR A 538 6.60 3.06 1.48
CA THR A 538 5.73 4.25 1.36
C THR A 538 4.47 3.95 0.56
N GLY A 539 3.31 4.36 1.09
CA GLY A 539 1.99 4.12 0.48
C GLY A 539 1.37 2.76 0.79
N ALA A 540 2.10 1.82 1.41
CA ALA A 540 1.56 0.51 1.79
C ALA A 540 0.50 0.62 2.90
N GLN A 541 -0.65 -0.03 2.68
CA GLN A 541 -1.75 -0.17 3.64
C GLN A 541 -1.75 -1.54 4.34
N GLY A 542 -0.83 -2.43 3.94
CA GLY A 542 -0.63 -3.76 4.46
C GLY A 542 0.45 -4.48 3.65
N TYR A 543 0.72 -5.73 3.99
CA TYR A 543 1.69 -6.57 3.29
C TYR A 543 1.15 -8.00 3.16
N ASP A 544 1.44 -8.65 2.03
CA ASP A 544 1.11 -10.05 1.78
C ASP A 544 2.37 -10.91 1.86
N ILE A 545 2.33 -11.97 2.68
CA ILE A 545 3.46 -12.84 3.00
C ILE A 545 3.30 -14.17 2.27
N PHE A 546 4.32 -14.56 1.52
CA PHE A 546 4.40 -15.79 0.75
C PHE A 546 5.56 -16.63 1.27
N CYS A 547 5.41 -17.96 1.21
CA CYS A 547 6.39 -18.91 1.73
C CYS A 547 6.64 -20.00 0.69
N ASP A 548 7.89 -20.45 0.55
CA ASP A 548 8.39 -21.48 -0.36
C ASP A 548 8.00 -21.28 -1.84
N GLY A 549 7.95 -20.01 -2.29
CA GLY A 549 7.62 -19.66 -3.67
C GLY A 549 6.15 -19.91 -4.08
N ARG A 550 5.25 -20.18 -3.13
CA ARG A 550 3.81 -20.35 -3.39
C ARG A 550 3.21 -19.05 -3.95
N THR A 551 2.33 -19.16 -4.94
CA THR A 551 1.56 -18.03 -5.50
C THR A 551 0.39 -17.62 -4.61
N THR A 552 -0.06 -18.48 -3.70
CA THR A 552 -1.00 -18.16 -2.63
C THR A 552 -0.24 -17.66 -1.41
N LYS A 553 -0.64 -16.51 -0.86
CA LYS A 553 -0.11 -16.01 0.41
C LYS A 553 -0.47 -16.94 1.57
N ILE A 554 0.43 -17.03 2.56
CA ILE A 554 0.17 -17.73 3.83
C ILE A 554 -0.52 -16.80 4.84
N GLY A 555 -0.38 -15.48 4.67
CA GLY A 555 -1.04 -14.48 5.50
C GLY A 555 -0.81 -13.06 5.00
N SER A 556 -1.35 -12.11 5.75
CA SER A 556 -1.18 -10.68 5.54
C SER A 556 -0.90 -9.99 6.87
N SER A 557 -0.12 -8.91 6.86
CA SER A 557 -0.18 -7.91 7.93
C SER A 557 -1.07 -6.73 7.50
N ILE A 558 -1.77 -6.15 8.48
CA ILE A 558 -2.73 -5.06 8.26
C ILE A 558 -2.10 -3.75 8.73
N GLY A 559 -2.27 -2.67 7.95
CA GLY A 559 -1.71 -1.36 8.25
C GLY A 559 -0.19 -1.33 8.10
N THR A 560 0.46 -0.55 8.95
CA THR A 560 1.92 -0.31 8.90
C THR A 560 2.76 -1.40 9.57
N ALA A 561 2.17 -2.52 10.01
CA ALA A 561 2.88 -3.59 10.70
C ALA A 561 3.86 -4.32 9.77
N THR A 562 5.16 -4.19 10.01
CA THR A 562 6.23 -4.81 9.21
C THR A 562 6.76 -6.13 9.79
N THR A 563 5.85 -6.92 10.38
CA THR A 563 6.13 -8.23 10.97
C THR A 563 4.96 -9.19 10.77
N TYR A 564 5.26 -10.49 10.68
CA TYR A 564 4.27 -11.57 10.60
C TYR A 564 4.83 -12.86 11.22
N ASP A 565 3.99 -13.58 11.98
CA ASP A 565 4.34 -14.84 12.62
C ASP A 565 3.70 -16.02 11.88
N ASP A 566 4.51 -16.78 11.14
CA ASP A 566 4.08 -18.02 10.50
C ASP A 566 4.02 -19.15 11.53
N THR A 567 2.84 -19.30 12.15
CA THR A 567 2.49 -20.40 13.06
C THR A 567 2.19 -21.72 12.35
N THR A 568 2.33 -21.78 11.02
CA THR A 568 2.10 -22.99 10.20
C THR A 568 3.40 -23.64 9.69
N ALA A 569 4.55 -22.98 9.91
CA ALA A 569 5.87 -23.49 9.58
C ALA A 569 6.15 -24.86 10.22
N LEU A 570 6.65 -25.82 9.43
CA LEU A 570 6.88 -27.18 9.90
C LEU A 570 8.24 -27.32 10.59
N ALA A 571 8.24 -27.99 11.75
CA ALA A 571 9.47 -28.29 12.48
C ALA A 571 10.38 -29.25 11.70
N ALA A 572 11.70 -29.05 11.86
CA ALA A 572 12.75 -29.74 11.11
C ALA A 572 12.79 -29.43 9.58
N ALA A 573 12.13 -28.36 9.13
CA ALA A 573 12.22 -27.84 7.76
C ALA A 573 12.76 -26.40 7.72
N LYS A 574 13.26 -25.99 6.55
CA LYS A 574 13.63 -24.60 6.22
C LYS A 574 12.58 -24.01 5.30
N HIS A 575 12.08 -22.84 5.64
CA HIS A 575 11.02 -22.14 4.93
C HIS A 575 11.50 -20.78 4.43
N THR A 576 11.25 -20.47 3.16
CA THR A 576 11.77 -19.23 2.53
C THR A 576 10.65 -18.23 2.28
N TYR A 577 10.77 -17.06 2.90
CA TYR A 577 9.71 -16.06 2.98
C TYR A 577 9.98 -14.87 2.08
N THR A 578 8.97 -14.45 1.32
CA THR A 578 8.98 -13.24 0.48
C THR A 578 7.73 -12.41 0.76
N VAL A 579 7.86 -11.09 0.74
CA VAL A 579 6.80 -10.14 1.11
C VAL A 579 6.48 -9.25 -0.09
N LYS A 580 5.20 -8.95 -0.33
CA LYS A 580 4.74 -7.88 -1.22
C LYS A 580 4.07 -6.79 -0.39
N ALA A 581 4.40 -5.53 -0.64
CA ALA A 581 3.63 -4.40 -0.12
C ALA A 581 2.27 -4.31 -0.85
N VAL A 582 1.21 -3.96 -0.14
CA VAL A 582 -0.16 -3.88 -0.67
C VAL A 582 -0.70 -2.46 -0.50
N THR A 583 -1.34 -1.93 -1.55
CA THR A 583 -1.99 -0.61 -1.60
C THR A 583 -3.41 -0.78 -2.10
N ALA A 584 -4.23 0.28 -2.05
CA ALA A 584 -5.59 0.24 -2.58
C ALA A 584 -5.64 0.00 -4.11
N ALA A 585 -4.60 0.39 -4.85
CA ALA A 585 -4.52 0.20 -6.30
C ALA A 585 -3.92 -1.17 -6.72
N GLY A 586 -3.09 -1.78 -5.88
CA GLY A 586 -2.41 -3.05 -6.16
C GLY A 586 -1.17 -3.30 -5.29
N SER A 587 -0.38 -4.31 -5.67
CA SER A 587 0.77 -4.79 -4.87
C SER A 587 2.13 -4.51 -5.51
N SER A 588 3.19 -4.48 -4.71
CA SER A 588 4.58 -4.42 -5.20
C SER A 588 5.00 -5.71 -5.92
N GLU A 589 6.18 -5.67 -6.54
CA GLU A 589 6.91 -6.92 -6.76
C GLU A 589 7.33 -7.62 -5.46
N ALA A 590 7.62 -8.92 -5.55
CA ALA A 590 8.09 -9.68 -4.41
C ALA A 590 9.46 -9.17 -3.94
N SER A 591 9.64 -9.13 -2.62
CA SER A 591 10.96 -8.91 -2.01
C SER A 591 11.97 -9.99 -2.42
N ALA A 592 13.25 -9.71 -2.20
CA ALA A 592 14.22 -10.78 -1.98
C ALA A 592 13.76 -11.63 -0.76
N GLY A 593 14.02 -12.93 -0.79
CA GLY A 593 13.58 -13.85 0.27
C GLY A 593 14.68 -14.17 1.29
N ASP A 594 14.27 -14.47 2.53
CA ASP A 594 15.15 -15.03 3.57
C ASP A 594 14.56 -16.33 4.12
N THR A 595 15.43 -17.24 4.57
CA THR A 595 15.08 -18.60 4.97
C THR A 595 15.07 -18.76 6.49
N GLY A 596 13.88 -18.85 7.07
CA GLY A 596 13.67 -19.14 8.50
C GLY A 596 13.45 -20.63 8.78
N TYR A 597 13.37 -20.98 10.07
CA TYR A 597 12.98 -22.32 10.53
C TYR A 597 12.61 -22.33 12.02
N VAL A 598 11.77 -23.29 12.42
CA VAL A 598 11.44 -23.58 13.84
C VAL A 598 12.23 -24.81 14.33
N VAL A 599 12.58 -24.82 15.61
CA VAL A 599 13.15 -26.01 16.27
C VAL A 599 12.04 -27.00 16.66
N LEU A 600 12.41 -28.23 17.00
CA LEU A 600 11.53 -29.18 17.67
C LEU A 600 11.08 -28.61 19.03
N ALA A 601 9.84 -28.91 19.42
CA ALA A 601 9.37 -28.63 20.78
C ALA A 601 10.15 -29.47 21.81
N SER A 602 10.39 -28.92 22.99
CA SER A 602 10.90 -29.70 24.12
C SER A 602 9.89 -30.79 24.53
N PRO A 603 10.32 -31.93 25.07
CA PRO A 603 9.41 -32.99 25.54
C PRO A 603 8.33 -32.44 26.49
N PRO A 604 7.01 -32.61 26.20
CA PRO A 604 5.93 -32.04 27.01
C PRO A 604 5.89 -32.47 28.47
N THR A 605 6.50 -33.61 28.79
CA THR A 605 6.81 -34.03 30.16
C THR A 605 8.24 -34.55 30.19
N PHE A 606 8.91 -34.37 31.32
CA PHE A 606 10.12 -35.08 31.71
C PHE A 606 10.04 -35.33 33.21
N ALA A 607 10.46 -36.53 33.64
CA ALA A 607 10.48 -36.94 35.03
C ALA A 607 11.68 -37.88 35.28
N ALA A 608 12.46 -37.56 36.30
CA ALA A 608 13.52 -38.39 36.87
C ALA A 608 13.09 -38.93 38.24
N THR A 609 13.44 -40.17 38.58
CA THR A 609 13.03 -40.75 39.85
C THR A 609 13.90 -40.29 41.02
N ASP A 610 13.29 -39.61 41.98
CA ASP A 610 13.87 -39.38 43.31
C ASP A 610 13.66 -40.59 44.23
N GLY A 611 14.75 -41.16 44.75
CA GLY A 611 14.72 -42.13 45.86
C GLY A 611 14.02 -43.46 45.60
N ALA A 612 13.54 -43.73 44.38
CA ALA A 612 12.70 -44.89 44.07
C ALA A 612 13.47 -46.22 43.90
N SER A 613 14.79 -46.15 43.67
CA SER A 613 15.63 -47.32 43.34
C SER A 613 17.05 -47.16 43.88
N PHE A 614 17.56 -48.22 44.52
CA PHE A 614 18.96 -48.31 44.94
C PHE A 614 19.92 -48.53 43.77
N ALA A 615 19.42 -48.97 42.60
CA ALA A 615 20.23 -49.45 41.48
C ALA A 615 20.43 -48.43 40.34
N HIS A 616 19.47 -47.51 40.14
CA HIS A 616 19.49 -46.55 39.04
C HIS A 616 18.56 -45.36 39.32
N VAL A 617 18.76 -44.26 38.59
CA VAL A 617 17.69 -43.26 38.36
C VAL A 617 16.96 -43.64 37.08
N ALA A 618 15.63 -43.79 37.13
CA ALA A 618 14.83 -43.96 35.93
C ALA A 618 14.39 -42.59 35.40
N LEU A 619 14.46 -42.42 34.08
CA LEU A 619 14.10 -41.21 33.36
C LEU A 619 12.96 -41.53 32.39
N SER A 620 11.96 -40.66 32.29
CA SER A 620 10.83 -40.81 31.37
C SER A 620 10.35 -39.45 30.85
N TRP A 621 9.88 -39.42 29.59
CA TRP A 621 9.38 -38.21 28.95
C TRP A 621 8.26 -38.50 27.94
N SER A 622 7.63 -37.45 27.42
CA SER A 622 6.65 -37.54 26.33
C SER A 622 7.31 -37.51 24.95
N SER A 623 6.73 -38.24 23.99
CA SER A 623 7.18 -38.21 22.59
C SER A 623 6.96 -36.84 21.94
N VAL A 624 7.82 -36.48 20.98
CA VAL A 624 7.80 -35.20 20.26
C VAL A 624 7.64 -35.46 18.77
N ALA A 625 6.70 -34.75 18.11
CA ALA A 625 6.49 -34.87 16.68
C ALA A 625 7.74 -34.46 15.88
N SER A 626 8.00 -35.14 14.76
CA SER A 626 9.21 -34.98 13.92
C SER A 626 10.57 -35.26 14.59
N ALA A 627 10.64 -35.57 15.89
CA ALA A 627 11.87 -36.04 16.51
C ALA A 627 12.20 -37.48 16.04
N THR A 628 13.48 -37.76 15.80
CA THR A 628 13.97 -39.10 15.43
C THR A 628 14.76 -39.78 16.55
N GLY A 629 15.04 -39.05 17.64
CA GLY A 629 15.62 -39.60 18.85
C GLY A 629 15.74 -38.55 19.94
N TYR A 630 16.41 -38.91 21.03
CA TYR A 630 16.63 -38.06 22.20
C TYR A 630 18.09 -38.06 22.62
N ASN A 631 18.57 -36.90 23.06
CA ASN A 631 19.88 -36.73 23.68
C ASN A 631 19.69 -36.46 25.17
N ILE A 632 20.35 -37.24 26.01
CA ILE A 632 20.26 -37.16 27.49
C ILE A 632 21.62 -36.78 28.08
N THR A 633 21.64 -35.78 28.96
CA THR A 633 22.84 -35.33 29.69
C THR A 633 22.62 -35.32 31.21
N ARG A 634 23.72 -35.24 31.98
CA ARG A 634 23.72 -35.20 33.46
C ARG A 634 24.74 -34.16 33.96
N SER A 635 24.42 -33.45 35.03
CA SER A 635 25.09 -32.21 35.47
C SER A 635 26.57 -32.31 35.89
N ASP A 636 27.13 -33.51 36.03
CA ASP A 636 28.53 -33.76 36.39
C ASP A 636 29.42 -34.18 35.19
N LEU A 637 28.83 -34.39 34.00
CA LEU A 637 29.54 -34.83 32.80
C LEU A 637 29.77 -33.63 31.86
N PRO A 638 31.02 -33.19 31.61
CA PRO A 638 31.29 -31.88 30.99
C PRO A 638 30.88 -31.79 29.52
N SER A 639 30.76 -32.92 28.81
CA SER A 639 30.05 -33.10 27.53
C SER A 639 30.13 -34.57 27.10
N ILE A 640 29.32 -35.45 27.70
CA ILE A 640 29.11 -36.78 27.12
C ILE A 640 27.68 -37.27 27.35
N TYR A 641 27.10 -37.86 26.32
CA TYR A 641 25.69 -38.22 26.26
C TYR A 641 25.47 -39.59 26.92
N LEU A 642 24.45 -39.70 27.79
CA LEU A 642 24.07 -40.99 28.38
C LEU A 642 23.58 -41.99 27.31
N THR A 643 23.00 -41.49 26.22
CA THR A 643 23.08 -42.08 24.86
C THR A 643 23.00 -40.96 23.82
N THR A 644 23.66 -41.15 22.67
CA THR A 644 23.39 -40.40 21.42
C THR A 644 22.91 -41.40 20.38
N THR A 645 21.60 -41.44 20.15
CA THR A 645 20.99 -42.30 19.12
C THR A 645 19.87 -41.57 18.39
N SER A 646 20.24 -40.79 17.38
CA SER A 646 19.34 -40.47 16.27
C SER A 646 18.87 -41.79 15.64
N GLY A 647 17.57 -42.06 15.69
CA GLY A 647 16.97 -43.35 15.33
C GLY A 647 16.42 -44.17 16.52
N ASN A 648 16.65 -43.75 17.77
CA ASN A 648 16.03 -44.39 18.95
C ASN A 648 14.87 -43.54 19.50
N ALA A 649 13.65 -43.95 19.15
CA ALA A 649 12.41 -43.30 19.60
C ALA A 649 11.96 -43.68 21.03
N SER A 650 12.81 -44.35 21.84
CA SER A 650 12.49 -44.61 23.24
C SER A 650 12.27 -43.32 24.01
N THR A 651 11.19 -43.27 24.80
CA THR A 651 10.88 -42.15 25.71
C THR A 651 11.24 -42.42 27.17
N THR A 652 12.08 -43.43 27.41
CA THR A 652 12.61 -43.79 28.73
C THR A 652 14.10 -44.14 28.67
N PHE A 653 14.80 -43.93 29.79
CA PHE A 653 16.21 -44.28 30.01
C PHE A 653 16.43 -44.68 31.49
N VAL A 654 17.51 -45.42 31.80
CA VAL A 654 17.89 -45.77 33.18
C VAL A 654 19.38 -45.50 33.43
N ASP A 655 19.68 -44.56 34.31
CA ASP A 655 21.04 -44.25 34.72
C ASP A 655 21.47 -45.10 35.92
N THR A 656 22.18 -46.19 35.63
CA THR A 656 22.82 -47.08 36.61
C THR A 656 24.14 -46.52 37.17
N THR A 657 24.68 -45.45 36.56
CA THR A 657 26.00 -44.87 36.87
C THR A 657 25.94 -43.71 37.86
N ALA A 658 24.74 -43.16 38.12
CA ALA A 658 24.53 -42.16 39.15
C ALA A 658 25.01 -42.66 40.53
N VAL A 659 25.68 -41.80 41.30
CA VAL A 659 26.15 -42.14 42.66
C VAL A 659 24.97 -42.16 43.64
N ILE A 660 24.98 -43.10 44.60
CA ILE A 660 23.97 -43.21 45.66
C ILE A 660 24.01 -41.96 46.56
N GLY A 661 22.84 -41.45 46.94
CA GLY A 661 22.75 -40.34 47.90
C GLY A 661 23.19 -38.96 47.39
N LYS A 662 23.46 -38.83 46.08
CA LYS A 662 23.76 -37.57 45.39
C LYS A 662 22.65 -37.21 44.40
N ILE A 663 22.25 -35.94 44.39
CA ILE A 663 21.27 -35.40 43.43
C ILE A 663 22.00 -35.06 42.13
N TYR A 664 21.39 -35.46 41.02
CA TYR A 664 21.83 -35.09 39.67
C TYR A 664 20.72 -34.34 38.98
N SER A 665 21.08 -33.25 38.30
CA SER A 665 20.21 -32.62 37.30
C SER A 665 20.45 -33.31 35.96
N TYR A 666 19.38 -33.82 35.36
CA TYR A 666 19.37 -34.42 34.04
C TYR A 666 18.74 -33.44 33.05
N SER A 667 19.11 -33.53 31.77
CA SER A 667 18.37 -32.85 30.72
C SER A 667 18.10 -33.74 29.53
N VAL A 668 16.96 -33.52 28.87
CA VAL A 668 16.54 -34.23 27.65
C VAL A 668 16.27 -33.22 26.53
N ILE A 669 16.83 -33.49 25.36
CA ILE A 669 16.63 -32.74 24.12
C ILE A 669 15.99 -33.67 23.08
N ALA A 670 14.91 -33.23 22.45
CA ALA A 670 14.33 -33.88 21.28
C ALA A 670 15.19 -33.57 20.05
N ALA A 671 15.56 -34.59 19.27
CA ALA A 671 16.63 -34.49 18.29
C ALA A 671 16.32 -35.06 16.90
N VAL A 672 16.97 -34.47 15.89
CA VAL A 672 17.06 -34.96 14.51
C VAL A 672 18.51 -34.98 14.04
N SER A 673 18.75 -35.51 12.82
CA SER A 673 20.12 -35.65 12.27
C SER A 673 20.82 -34.31 12.00
N ASP A 674 20.09 -33.21 11.81
CA ASP A 674 20.66 -31.87 11.69
C ASP A 674 20.42 -31.11 13.00
N VAL A 675 21.50 -30.81 13.70
CA VAL A 675 21.52 -30.34 15.10
C VAL A 675 20.82 -28.98 15.25
N ILE A 676 20.71 -28.20 14.17
CA ILE A 676 20.10 -26.85 14.19
C ILE A 676 18.60 -26.86 14.54
N TYR A 677 17.92 -28.00 14.42
CA TYR A 677 16.49 -28.14 14.72
C TYR A 677 16.22 -28.77 16.09
N ASN A 678 17.25 -29.14 16.85
CA ASN A 678 17.06 -29.78 18.16
C ASN A 678 16.34 -28.85 19.15
N SER A 679 15.53 -29.43 20.04
CA SER A 679 14.79 -28.64 21.03
C SER A 679 15.69 -27.98 22.07
N SER A 680 15.17 -26.95 22.75
CA SER A 680 15.70 -26.57 24.05
C SER A 680 15.67 -27.76 25.03
N PRO A 681 16.62 -27.89 25.95
CA PRO A 681 16.60 -28.92 26.98
C PRO A 681 15.45 -28.71 27.97
N ILE A 682 14.70 -29.76 28.26
CA ILE A 682 13.90 -29.84 29.50
C ILE A 682 14.76 -30.49 30.59
N ILE A 683 14.62 -30.03 31.83
CA ILE A 683 15.48 -30.37 32.97
C ILE A 683 14.65 -30.88 34.14
N ASP A 684 15.15 -31.90 34.83
CA ASP A 684 14.60 -32.40 36.09
C ASP A 684 15.71 -32.96 36.99
N SER A 685 15.46 -33.12 38.29
CA SER A 685 16.38 -33.70 39.27
C SER A 685 16.02 -35.14 39.63
N GLY A 686 17.03 -36.00 39.79
CA GLY A 686 16.82 -37.37 40.24
C GLY A 686 18.02 -37.94 41.01
N HIS A 687 17.74 -38.87 41.94
CA HIS A 687 18.77 -39.50 42.79
C HIS A 687 18.44 -40.95 43.12
N ARG A 688 19.47 -41.77 43.34
CA ARG A 688 19.33 -43.15 43.82
C ARG A 688 19.05 -43.19 45.32
N ALA A 689 18.18 -44.11 45.72
CA ALA A 689 17.85 -44.39 47.11
C ALA A 689 19.11 -44.74 47.93
N ILE A 690 19.16 -44.27 49.17
CA ILE A 690 20.21 -44.59 50.15
C ILE A 690 19.60 -45.39 51.32
N GLU A 691 20.30 -46.45 51.73
CA GLU A 691 19.80 -47.40 52.74
C GLU A 691 19.72 -46.77 54.13
N ALA A 692 18.69 -47.17 54.91
CA ALA A 692 18.56 -46.78 56.30
C ALA A 692 19.45 -47.67 57.21
N PRO A 693 19.98 -47.14 58.33
CA PRO A 693 20.79 -47.93 59.26
C PRO A 693 19.98 -49.08 59.87
N THR A 694 20.59 -50.27 59.93
CA THR A 694 19.98 -51.48 60.47
C THR A 694 20.59 -51.86 61.83
N SER A 695 19.87 -52.67 62.60
CA SER A 695 20.32 -53.11 63.94
C SER A 695 20.60 -51.96 64.92
N VAL A 696 19.73 -50.94 64.93
CA VAL A 696 19.79 -49.89 65.96
C VAL A 696 19.43 -50.51 67.32
N VAL A 697 20.30 -50.33 68.30
CA VAL A 697 20.15 -50.85 69.67
C VAL A 697 20.50 -49.75 70.67
N ALA A 698 19.69 -49.56 71.70
CA ALA A 698 19.90 -48.63 72.80
C ALA A 698 19.98 -49.37 74.16
N THR A 699 20.79 -48.86 75.10
CA THR A 699 20.94 -49.51 76.42
C THR A 699 19.78 -49.18 77.37
N ASP A 700 19.10 -50.21 77.87
CA ASP A 700 18.13 -50.14 78.98
C ASP A 700 18.82 -50.39 80.34
N SER A 701 18.71 -49.44 81.27
CA SER A 701 19.01 -49.58 82.71
C SER A 701 20.42 -50.07 83.09
N VAL A 702 21.39 -50.05 82.18
CA VAL A 702 22.79 -50.42 82.45
C VAL A 702 23.61 -49.29 83.09
N TRP A 703 23.34 -48.03 82.75
CA TRP A 703 24.12 -46.86 83.22
C TRP A 703 23.22 -45.82 83.91
N THR A 704 23.65 -45.28 85.04
CA THR A 704 22.93 -44.18 85.74
C THR A 704 23.14 -42.81 85.07
N ASN A 705 24.18 -42.66 84.23
CA ASN A 705 24.65 -41.38 83.70
C ASN A 705 24.44 -41.15 82.19
N LYS A 706 24.10 -42.19 81.41
CA LYS A 706 23.97 -42.11 79.94
C LYS A 706 23.08 -43.22 79.37
N ILE A 707 22.67 -43.08 78.10
CA ILE A 707 22.27 -44.19 77.24
C ILE A 707 23.33 -44.31 76.14
N PHE A 708 23.70 -45.54 75.78
CA PHE A 708 24.54 -45.82 74.61
C PHE A 708 23.64 -46.36 73.50
N VAL A 709 23.82 -45.85 72.28
CA VAL A 709 23.07 -46.23 71.07
C VAL A 709 24.06 -46.66 70.00
N SER A 710 23.81 -47.76 69.30
CA SER A 710 24.71 -48.30 68.26
C SER A 710 23.94 -48.93 67.10
N TRP A 711 24.53 -48.97 65.90
CA TRP A 711 23.90 -49.48 64.67
C TRP A 711 24.91 -50.11 63.69
N SER A 712 24.42 -50.62 62.56
CA SER A 712 25.22 -51.18 61.46
C SER A 712 25.67 -50.08 60.49
N ALA A 713 26.91 -50.17 59.98
CA ALA A 713 27.41 -49.21 58.99
C ALA A 713 26.70 -49.33 57.64
N VAL A 714 26.35 -48.20 57.02
CA VAL A 714 25.84 -48.13 55.65
C VAL A 714 26.96 -47.66 54.72
N ALA A 715 27.22 -48.41 53.65
CA ALA A 715 28.42 -48.23 52.82
C ALA A 715 28.48 -46.86 52.11
N ALA A 716 27.34 -46.33 51.68
CA ALA A 716 27.20 -45.05 50.98
C ALA A 716 26.94 -43.84 51.93
N ALA A 717 27.26 -43.98 53.22
CA ALA A 717 27.03 -42.93 54.21
C ALA A 717 28.20 -41.92 54.27
N GLU A 718 27.88 -40.64 54.07
CA GLU A 718 28.73 -39.51 54.48
C GLU A 718 28.56 -39.19 55.97
N GLY A 719 27.52 -39.74 56.62
CA GLY A 719 27.31 -39.65 58.06
C GLY A 719 26.00 -40.27 58.53
N TYR A 720 25.62 -39.96 59.77
CA TYR A 720 24.36 -40.39 60.40
C TYR A 720 23.74 -39.24 61.20
N LEU A 721 22.41 -39.19 61.23
CA LEU A 721 21.63 -38.30 62.09
C LEU A 721 20.88 -39.15 63.13
N VAL A 722 21.12 -38.89 64.42
CA VAL A 722 20.50 -39.62 65.52
C VAL A 722 19.32 -38.81 66.05
N PHE A 723 18.12 -39.41 66.02
CA PHE A 723 16.88 -38.81 66.50
C PHE A 723 16.43 -39.46 67.81
N ARG A 724 15.65 -38.72 68.60
CA ARG A 724 15.09 -39.18 69.87
C ARG A 724 13.61 -38.83 69.97
N ASN A 725 12.77 -39.78 70.39
CA ASN A 725 11.31 -39.66 70.51
C ASN A 725 10.60 -39.14 69.24
N GLY A 726 11.15 -39.43 68.05
CA GLY A 726 10.59 -38.99 66.76
C GLY A 726 10.63 -37.47 66.53
N ALA A 727 11.52 -36.74 67.23
CA ALA A 727 11.69 -35.30 67.03
C ALA A 727 12.11 -34.96 65.59
N ALA A 728 11.66 -33.81 65.07
CA ALA A 728 11.97 -33.37 63.71
C ALA A 728 13.44 -32.94 63.50
N THR A 729 14.16 -32.64 64.59
CA THR A 729 15.60 -32.32 64.59
C THR A 729 16.40 -33.44 65.25
N PRO A 730 17.56 -33.84 64.71
CA PRO A 730 18.42 -34.83 65.35
C PRO A 730 19.03 -34.27 66.63
N ILE A 731 19.29 -35.14 67.61
CA ILE A 731 20.04 -34.82 68.82
C ILE A 731 21.56 -34.94 68.61
N ALA A 732 21.99 -35.58 67.52
CA ALA A 732 23.39 -35.61 67.09
C ALA A 732 23.53 -35.82 65.58
N THR A 733 24.55 -35.22 64.99
CA THR A 733 25.02 -35.44 63.61
C THR A 733 26.45 -35.98 63.68
N LEU A 734 26.71 -37.10 63.00
CA LEU A 734 27.97 -37.82 63.05
C LEU A 734 28.51 -38.00 61.63
N ALA A 735 29.62 -37.35 61.29
CA ALA A 735 30.23 -37.47 59.97
C ALA A 735 31.02 -38.79 59.81
N GLY A 736 30.98 -39.39 58.62
CA GLY A 736 31.68 -40.61 58.22
C GLY A 736 30.93 -41.91 58.53
N ASN A 737 30.87 -42.82 57.54
CA ASN A 737 30.22 -44.14 57.64
C ASN A 737 30.67 -45.02 58.82
N SER A 738 31.87 -44.80 59.36
CA SER A 738 32.42 -45.57 60.49
C SER A 738 31.88 -45.16 61.87
N ASN A 739 31.19 -44.02 62.00
CA ASN A 739 30.67 -43.54 63.28
C ASN A 739 29.31 -44.15 63.62
N THR A 740 29.32 -45.45 63.96
CA THR A 740 28.12 -46.28 64.18
C THR A 740 27.60 -46.33 65.62
N SER A 741 27.93 -45.32 66.45
CA SER A 741 27.39 -45.24 67.81
C SER A 741 27.35 -43.81 68.36
N PHE A 742 26.50 -43.61 69.38
CA PHE A 742 26.24 -42.34 70.05
C PHE A 742 26.05 -42.54 71.56
N VAL A 743 26.32 -41.49 72.34
CA VAL A 743 26.16 -41.47 73.81
C VAL A 743 25.21 -40.33 74.19
N ASP A 744 24.00 -40.65 74.63
CA ASP A 744 23.07 -39.67 75.18
C ASP A 744 23.26 -39.51 76.69
N THR A 745 23.99 -38.47 77.10
CA THR A 745 24.10 -38.05 78.52
C THR A 745 22.98 -37.10 78.95
N SER A 746 22.16 -36.60 78.00
CA SER A 746 21.09 -35.62 78.21
C SER A 746 19.74 -36.26 78.57
N ALA A 747 19.54 -37.53 78.22
CA ALA A 747 18.39 -38.33 78.63
C ALA A 747 18.22 -38.30 80.16
N ILE A 748 16.99 -38.15 80.65
CA ILE A 748 16.69 -38.06 82.09
C ILE A 748 16.69 -39.47 82.73
N VAL A 749 17.12 -39.57 83.99
CA VAL A 749 17.12 -40.82 84.78
C VAL A 749 15.72 -41.41 84.88
N GLY A 750 15.56 -42.70 84.62
CA GLY A 750 14.28 -43.42 84.69
C GLY A 750 13.29 -43.18 83.54
N ASN A 751 13.55 -42.22 82.64
CA ASN A 751 12.70 -41.99 81.46
C ASN A 751 13.11 -42.91 80.31
N VAL A 752 12.12 -43.58 79.70
CA VAL A 752 12.30 -44.33 78.45
C VAL A 752 12.27 -43.37 77.27
N TYR A 753 13.24 -43.51 76.37
CA TYR A 753 13.35 -42.77 75.12
C TYR A 753 13.46 -43.74 73.95
N THR A 754 12.83 -43.44 72.82
CA THR A 754 13.07 -44.14 71.55
C THR A 754 14.15 -43.44 70.74
N TYR A 755 15.02 -44.22 70.10
CA TYR A 755 16.10 -43.73 69.24
C TYR A 755 15.97 -44.34 67.86
N SER A 756 16.04 -43.50 66.82
CA SER A 756 16.17 -43.91 65.43
C SER A 756 17.31 -43.13 64.77
N VAL A 757 17.82 -43.67 63.66
CA VAL A 757 18.97 -43.11 62.95
C VAL A 757 18.63 -43.02 61.47
N THR A 758 18.94 -41.90 60.81
CA THR A 758 18.99 -41.85 59.34
C THR A 758 20.45 -41.89 58.88
N THR A 759 20.68 -42.48 57.72
CA THR A 759 21.92 -42.29 56.96
C THR A 759 21.89 -40.91 56.33
N GLN A 760 23.01 -40.21 56.37
CA GLN A 760 23.25 -39.00 55.59
C GLN A 760 24.14 -39.36 54.40
N GLY A 761 23.64 -39.14 53.17
CA GLY A 761 24.43 -39.16 51.95
C GLY A 761 25.05 -37.79 51.64
N LEU A 762 25.43 -37.58 50.39
CA LEU A 762 26.02 -36.32 49.93
C LEU A 762 25.01 -35.17 49.95
N ASP A 763 23.82 -35.38 49.35
CA ASP A 763 22.77 -34.35 49.23
C ASP A 763 21.45 -34.75 49.90
N VAL A 764 21.21 -36.05 50.13
CA VAL A 764 19.95 -36.58 50.69
C VAL A 764 20.19 -37.48 51.90
N VAL A 765 19.15 -37.64 52.73
CA VAL A 765 19.11 -38.59 53.85
C VAL A 765 18.27 -39.81 53.50
N SER A 766 18.53 -40.94 54.16
CA SER A 766 17.66 -42.11 54.10
C SER A 766 16.35 -41.88 54.86
N LEU A 767 15.39 -42.79 54.68
CA LEU A 767 14.34 -43.01 55.68
C LEU A 767 14.97 -43.31 57.05
N ALA A 768 14.24 -43.03 58.13
CA ALA A 768 14.67 -43.40 59.47
C ALA A 768 14.71 -44.94 59.63
N SER A 769 15.67 -45.42 60.41
CA SER A 769 15.70 -46.79 60.90
C SER A 769 14.41 -47.15 61.65
N VAL A 770 14.17 -48.44 61.84
CA VAL A 770 13.35 -48.91 62.96
C VAL A 770 13.96 -48.36 64.26
N ALA A 771 13.11 -47.88 65.17
CA ALA A 771 13.53 -47.29 66.44
C ALA A 771 13.65 -48.34 67.55
N ASP A 772 14.58 -48.13 68.49
CA ASP A 772 14.73 -48.95 69.71
C ASP A 772 14.66 -48.10 70.99
N THR A 773 14.36 -48.72 72.13
CA THR A 773 14.14 -48.04 73.43
C THR A 773 15.36 -48.12 74.36
N GLY A 774 15.75 -46.99 74.95
CA GLY A 774 16.76 -46.93 76.01
C GLY A 774 16.34 -46.08 77.21
N VAL A 775 16.91 -46.36 78.39
CA VAL A 775 16.61 -45.69 79.66
C VAL A 775 17.82 -45.72 80.61
N ARG A 776 17.98 -44.68 81.44
CA ARG A 776 19.03 -44.58 82.46
C ARG A 776 18.62 -45.24 83.79
N ALA A 777 19.55 -45.98 84.37
CA ALA A 777 19.39 -46.73 85.62
C ALA A 777 19.13 -45.83 86.86
N VAL A 778 18.43 -46.36 87.86
CA VAL A 778 18.10 -45.68 89.13
C VAL A 778 18.93 -46.26 90.29
N ALA A 779 19.42 -45.39 91.18
CA ALA A 779 20.22 -45.78 92.35
C ALA A 779 19.37 -46.16 93.58
N ALA A 780 19.91 -47.00 94.47
CA ALA A 780 19.24 -47.40 95.70
C ALA A 780 19.11 -46.27 96.74
N SER A 781 18.03 -46.27 97.52
CA SER A 781 17.84 -45.31 98.61
C SER A 781 18.82 -45.55 99.76
N ILE A 782 19.12 -44.50 100.55
CA ILE A 782 19.97 -44.61 101.75
C ILE A 782 19.34 -45.57 102.78
N VAL A 783 20.17 -46.43 103.38
CA VAL A 783 19.79 -47.30 104.50
C VAL A 783 19.80 -46.49 105.80
N GLN A 784 18.80 -46.70 106.66
CA GLN A 784 18.64 -45.98 107.93
C GLN A 784 18.38 -46.96 109.09
N GLY A 785 18.55 -46.47 110.32
CA GLY A 785 18.24 -47.20 111.54
C GLY A 785 19.23 -48.31 111.84
N VAL A 786 20.50 -48.15 111.45
CA VAL A 786 21.55 -49.13 111.75
C VAL A 786 21.75 -49.19 113.27
N SER A 787 21.70 -50.41 113.82
CA SER A 787 21.94 -50.69 115.24
C SER A 787 22.83 -51.92 115.41
N ALA A 788 23.54 -52.04 116.54
CA ALA A 788 24.43 -53.15 116.84
C ALA A 788 24.31 -53.57 118.32
N THR A 789 24.38 -54.87 118.61
CA THR A 789 24.26 -55.39 119.99
C THR A 789 25.50 -55.10 120.81
N ASN A 790 25.31 -54.60 122.03
CA ASN A 790 26.38 -54.11 122.88
C ASN A 790 26.44 -54.91 124.19
N GLY A 791 27.45 -55.77 124.36
CA GLY A 791 27.61 -56.63 125.54
C GLY A 791 26.55 -57.73 125.69
N THR A 792 25.61 -57.87 124.74
CA THR A 792 24.47 -58.80 124.83
C THR A 792 24.85 -60.26 124.63
N TYR A 793 25.92 -60.51 123.88
CA TYR A 793 26.36 -61.84 123.46
C TYR A 793 27.86 -62.02 123.71
N ILE A 794 28.28 -63.25 124.00
CA ILE A 794 29.69 -63.61 124.19
C ILE A 794 30.35 -64.11 122.90
N ASP A 795 29.56 -64.52 121.90
CA ASP A 795 29.98 -65.18 120.65
C ASP A 795 30.03 -64.26 119.42
N LYS A 796 29.22 -63.19 119.38
CA LYS A 796 29.01 -62.37 118.18
C LYS A 796 28.51 -60.95 118.49
N ILE A 797 28.47 -60.10 117.46
CA ILE A 797 27.69 -58.86 117.44
C ILE A 797 26.61 -59.01 116.36
N VAL A 798 25.34 -58.75 116.69
CA VAL A 798 24.25 -58.70 115.71
C VAL A 798 24.05 -57.24 115.30
N VAL A 799 24.03 -56.99 114.00
CA VAL A 799 23.77 -55.69 113.37
C VAL A 799 22.42 -55.76 112.66
N THR A 800 21.58 -54.72 112.80
CA THR A 800 20.26 -54.64 112.14
C THR A 800 20.02 -53.26 111.54
N TRP A 801 19.10 -53.15 110.58
CA TRP A 801 18.76 -51.89 109.89
C TRP A 801 17.30 -51.88 109.39
N GLN A 802 16.86 -50.78 108.76
CA GLN A 802 15.56 -50.67 108.08
C GLN A 802 15.65 -50.93 106.57
N ALA A 803 14.54 -51.41 106.00
CA ALA A 803 14.46 -51.76 104.59
C ALA A 803 14.54 -50.52 103.66
N SER A 804 15.28 -50.61 102.55
CA SER A 804 15.54 -49.50 101.63
C SER A 804 14.76 -49.65 100.31
N LEU A 805 14.08 -48.57 99.90
CA LEU A 805 13.27 -48.54 98.69
C LEU A 805 14.13 -48.76 97.42
N ALA A 806 13.55 -49.54 96.49
CA ALA A 806 14.16 -50.07 95.27
C ALA A 806 15.38 -51.01 95.46
N SER A 807 15.82 -51.31 96.68
CA SER A 807 16.94 -52.23 96.89
C SER A 807 16.58 -53.69 96.58
N ILE A 808 17.57 -54.45 96.10
CA ILE A 808 17.54 -55.92 95.94
C ILE A 808 18.42 -56.64 96.98
N GLY A 809 19.21 -55.90 97.75
CA GLY A 809 20.09 -56.41 98.80
C GLY A 809 20.96 -55.32 99.44
N TYR A 810 21.80 -55.75 100.39
CA TYR A 810 22.63 -54.91 101.26
C TYR A 810 24.07 -55.43 101.35
N GLN A 811 25.01 -54.53 101.63
CA GLN A 811 26.39 -54.81 102.00
C GLN A 811 26.68 -54.20 103.38
N VAL A 812 27.26 -54.99 104.29
CA VAL A 812 27.55 -54.61 105.68
C VAL A 812 29.05 -54.41 105.85
N TYR A 813 29.44 -53.34 106.53
CA TYR A 813 30.83 -52.90 106.71
C TYR A 813 31.15 -52.69 108.19
N ARG A 814 32.44 -52.79 108.54
CA ARG A 814 32.94 -52.63 109.92
C ARG A 814 34.25 -51.85 109.95
N SER A 815 34.44 -51.02 110.96
CA SER A 815 35.69 -50.32 111.26
C SER A 815 36.89 -51.28 111.29
N GLY A 816 37.94 -50.95 110.55
CA GLY A 816 39.16 -51.78 110.43
C GLY A 816 39.15 -52.82 109.31
N PHE A 817 38.11 -52.88 108.47
CA PHE A 817 38.08 -53.71 107.25
C PHE A 817 37.96 -52.84 105.98
N ALA A 818 38.66 -53.24 104.91
CA ALA A 818 38.76 -52.46 103.67
C ALA A 818 37.60 -52.66 102.67
N GLY A 819 36.65 -53.54 102.99
CA GLY A 819 35.50 -53.88 102.16
C GLY A 819 34.33 -54.42 103.01
N PRO A 820 33.23 -54.85 102.38
CA PRO A 820 32.09 -55.38 103.13
C PRO A 820 32.47 -56.69 103.83
N ILE A 821 32.13 -56.79 105.12
CA ILE A 821 32.27 -58.02 105.91
C ILE A 821 31.14 -59.03 105.63
N GLY A 822 30.10 -58.61 104.91
CA GLY A 822 29.01 -59.47 104.48
C GLY A 822 28.13 -58.81 103.42
N THR A 823 27.44 -59.64 102.63
CA THR A 823 26.38 -59.22 101.70
C THR A 823 25.11 -59.99 102.03
N VAL A 824 23.96 -59.31 102.06
CA VAL A 824 22.66 -59.86 102.46
C VAL A 824 21.67 -59.60 101.33
N MET A 825 21.16 -60.66 100.69
CA MET A 825 20.22 -60.55 99.57
C MET A 825 18.77 -60.40 100.07
N GLY A 826 17.98 -59.62 99.31
CA GLY A 826 16.56 -59.36 99.59
C GLY A 826 16.33 -58.09 100.41
N ASN A 827 15.40 -57.25 99.95
CA ASN A 827 15.08 -55.95 100.56
C ASN A 827 14.62 -56.08 102.03
N SER A 828 13.85 -57.13 102.34
CA SER A 828 13.35 -57.43 103.70
C SER A 828 14.37 -58.07 104.63
N SER A 829 15.58 -58.41 104.15
CA SER A 829 16.60 -59.09 104.94
C SER A 829 17.52 -58.08 105.64
N THR A 830 17.06 -57.52 106.77
CA THR A 830 17.71 -56.35 107.40
C THR A 830 18.52 -56.65 108.66
N SER A 831 19.23 -57.79 108.69
CA SER A 831 20.14 -58.13 109.79
C SER A 831 21.35 -58.96 109.35
N PHE A 832 22.42 -58.89 110.14
CA PHE A 832 23.68 -59.61 109.96
C PHE A 832 24.29 -59.98 111.32
N SER A 833 24.96 -61.13 111.42
CA SER A 833 25.66 -61.55 112.65
C SER A 833 27.16 -61.64 112.40
N ASP A 834 27.92 -60.73 113.02
CA ASP A 834 29.38 -60.75 113.00
C ASP A 834 29.92 -61.61 114.15
N THR A 835 30.28 -62.85 113.82
CA THR A 835 30.98 -63.79 114.71
C THR A 835 32.50 -63.59 114.74
N THR A 836 33.05 -62.70 113.89
CA THR A 836 34.49 -62.47 113.71
C THR A 836 35.05 -61.35 114.59
N ALA A 837 34.18 -60.53 115.20
CA ALA A 837 34.58 -59.47 116.12
C ALA A 837 35.21 -60.04 117.40
N SER A 838 36.26 -59.39 117.90
CA SER A 838 36.99 -59.81 119.11
C SER A 838 36.18 -59.61 120.41
N ILE A 839 36.49 -60.38 121.46
CA ILE A 839 35.89 -60.20 122.80
C ILE A 839 36.43 -58.89 123.43
N GLY A 840 35.56 -58.13 124.09
CA GLY A 840 35.93 -56.89 124.79
C GLY A 840 36.29 -55.69 123.90
N VAL A 841 36.20 -55.81 122.57
CA VAL A 841 36.54 -54.74 121.62
C VAL A 841 35.28 -54.18 120.97
N SER A 842 35.16 -52.84 121.00
CA SER A 842 34.08 -52.10 120.33
C SER A 842 34.39 -51.88 118.85
N TYR A 843 33.42 -52.20 117.98
CA TYR A 843 33.50 -51.97 116.54
C TYR A 843 32.34 -51.11 116.05
N THR A 844 32.60 -50.24 115.06
CA THR A 844 31.58 -49.42 114.38
C THR A 844 31.14 -50.08 113.08
N TYR A 845 29.83 -50.14 112.81
CA TYR A 845 29.22 -50.77 111.64
C TYR A 845 28.40 -49.77 110.82
N TYR A 846 28.33 -50.00 109.51
CA TYR A 846 27.44 -49.29 108.58
C TYR A 846 27.01 -50.21 107.42
N VAL A 847 26.00 -49.79 106.65
CA VAL A 847 25.34 -50.58 105.61
C VAL A 847 25.16 -49.75 104.34
N LYS A 848 25.14 -50.42 103.17
CA LYS A 848 24.73 -49.83 101.88
C LYS A 848 23.75 -50.75 101.16
N ALA A 849 22.72 -50.21 100.55
CA ALA A 849 21.78 -50.94 99.69
C ALA A 849 22.28 -50.96 98.23
N PHE A 850 21.80 -51.89 97.40
CA PHE A 850 22.04 -51.86 95.95
C PHE A 850 20.78 -52.18 95.13
N THR A 851 20.63 -51.55 93.95
CA THR A 851 19.56 -51.83 92.96
C THR A 851 19.96 -52.90 91.94
N ILE A 852 21.26 -53.10 91.68
CA ILE A 852 21.79 -54.10 90.74
C ILE A 852 22.86 -54.99 91.39
N LEU A 853 23.03 -56.21 90.87
CA LEU A 853 23.95 -57.21 91.42
C LEU A 853 25.42 -56.83 91.12
N VAL A 854 26.04 -56.10 92.05
CA VAL A 854 27.45 -55.69 91.96
C VAL A 854 28.35 -56.91 92.15
N SER A 855 28.94 -57.41 91.06
CA SER A 855 30.00 -58.42 91.14
C SER A 855 31.23 -57.83 91.84
N GLN A 856 31.98 -58.64 92.60
CA GLN A 856 32.95 -58.14 93.60
C GLN A 856 34.23 -57.48 93.01
N THR A 857 34.28 -57.17 91.72
CA THR A 857 35.44 -56.58 91.02
C THR A 857 35.03 -55.52 89.97
N VAL A 858 34.28 -54.50 90.38
CA VAL A 858 34.04 -53.28 89.58
C VAL A 858 34.32 -52.05 90.43
N THR A 859 35.09 -51.09 89.91
CA THR A 859 35.51 -49.86 90.62
C THR A 859 34.54 -48.68 90.46
N ASP A 860 33.32 -48.92 89.98
CA ASP A 860 32.26 -47.92 89.79
C ASP A 860 31.08 -48.26 90.72
N PRO A 861 30.64 -47.34 91.61
CA PRO A 861 29.56 -47.58 92.56
C PRO A 861 28.14 -47.51 91.97
N ALA A 862 27.97 -47.47 90.64
CA ALA A 862 26.67 -47.42 89.97
C ALA A 862 25.66 -48.45 90.52
N GLY A 863 24.64 -47.96 91.24
CA GLY A 863 23.57 -48.77 91.83
C GLY A 863 23.64 -48.94 93.35
N LEU A 864 24.78 -48.68 94.00
CA LEU A 864 24.90 -48.63 95.46
C LEU A 864 24.28 -47.34 96.04
N SER A 865 23.71 -47.43 97.23
CA SER A 865 23.32 -46.27 98.04
C SER A 865 24.55 -45.55 98.59
N ILE A 866 24.36 -44.28 98.96
CA ILE A 866 25.28 -43.61 99.90
C ILE A 866 25.31 -44.35 101.26
N THR A 867 26.37 -44.11 102.02
CA THR A 867 26.60 -44.71 103.35
C THR A 867 25.47 -44.39 104.32
N SER A 868 25.05 -45.38 105.11
CA SER A 868 24.04 -45.24 106.17
C SER A 868 24.53 -44.45 107.39
N ASP A 869 23.64 -44.32 108.38
CA ASP A 869 24.00 -44.13 109.79
C ASP A 869 24.86 -45.29 110.35
N THR A 870 25.48 -45.07 111.51
CA THR A 870 26.51 -45.96 112.08
C THR A 870 26.21 -46.40 113.51
N ALA A 871 26.43 -47.67 113.83
CA ALA A 871 26.23 -48.21 115.18
C ALA A 871 27.50 -48.82 115.78
N VAL A 872 27.59 -48.90 117.11
CA VAL A 872 28.72 -49.48 117.85
C VAL A 872 28.28 -50.68 118.69
N GLY A 873 29.08 -51.74 118.73
CA GLY A 873 28.85 -52.91 119.59
C GLY A 873 30.13 -53.66 119.97
N PHE A 874 30.08 -54.42 121.07
CA PHE A 874 31.14 -55.32 121.56
C PHE A 874 30.57 -56.64 122.13
N ARG A 875 31.44 -57.66 122.30
CA ARG A 875 31.15 -58.96 122.94
C ARG A 875 31.59 -58.97 124.42
N ALA A 876 30.80 -59.59 125.30
CA ALA A 876 30.99 -59.52 126.76
C ALA A 876 32.14 -60.41 127.34
N PRO A 877 32.72 -60.06 128.51
CA PRO A 877 33.83 -60.80 129.13
C PRO A 877 33.45 -62.12 129.82
N SER A 878 34.44 -63.00 130.04
CA SER A 878 34.31 -64.30 130.71
C SER A 878 34.57 -64.26 132.23
N GLU A 879 34.11 -65.29 132.95
CA GLU A 879 34.29 -65.45 134.41
C GLU A 879 35.67 -65.98 134.84
N PRO A 880 36.15 -65.63 136.06
CA PRO A 880 37.25 -66.34 136.72
C PRO A 880 36.81 -67.73 137.20
N LYS A 881 37.78 -68.65 137.35
CA LYS A 881 37.54 -70.04 137.78
C LYS A 881 38.52 -70.46 138.89
N ASN A 882 38.31 -71.66 139.43
CA ASN A 882 39.17 -72.34 140.40
C ASN A 882 39.44 -71.57 141.71
N VAL A 883 38.40 -70.95 142.29
CA VAL A 883 38.53 -70.29 143.60
C VAL A 883 38.83 -71.30 144.73
N SER A 884 39.83 -70.99 145.56
CA SER A 884 40.27 -71.78 146.72
C SER A 884 40.60 -70.88 147.92
N ALA A 885 40.33 -71.32 149.16
CA ALA A 885 40.65 -70.62 150.40
C ALA A 885 41.27 -71.54 151.49
N THR A 886 41.91 -70.98 152.52
CA THR A 886 42.67 -71.74 153.56
C THR A 886 41.92 -71.97 154.88
N ASP A 887 41.85 -73.22 155.32
CA ASP A 887 41.27 -73.64 156.61
C ASP A 887 42.31 -73.85 157.72
N GLY A 888 42.28 -73.03 158.77
CA GLY A 888 42.95 -73.26 160.07
C GLY A 888 44.48 -73.13 160.11
N THR A 889 45.15 -73.14 158.96
CA THR A 889 46.62 -73.17 158.81
C THR A 889 47.36 -71.94 159.36
N HIS A 890 46.65 -70.82 159.53
CA HIS A 890 47.19 -69.56 160.06
C HIS A 890 46.35 -69.09 161.24
N SER A 891 46.96 -68.42 162.22
CA SER A 891 46.23 -67.78 163.33
C SER A 891 45.82 -66.33 163.00
N ASP A 892 46.42 -65.72 161.97
CA ASP A 892 46.32 -64.30 161.64
C ASP A 892 45.55 -63.96 160.35
N LYS A 893 45.34 -64.92 159.43
CA LYS A 893 44.64 -64.66 158.15
C LYS A 893 43.99 -65.88 157.48
N VAL A 894 43.09 -65.62 156.54
CA VAL A 894 42.67 -66.60 155.52
C VAL A 894 43.22 -66.14 154.16
N VAL A 895 43.75 -67.03 153.34
CA VAL A 895 44.28 -66.71 152.00
C VAL A 895 43.37 -67.33 150.94
N ILE A 896 43.10 -66.60 149.86
CA ILE A 896 42.23 -66.96 148.74
C ILE A 896 43.02 -66.90 147.42
N THR A 897 42.73 -67.77 146.45
CA THR A 897 43.38 -67.85 145.12
C THR A 897 42.40 -68.22 143.99
N TRP A 898 42.72 -67.93 142.72
CA TRP A 898 41.90 -68.23 141.51
C TRP A 898 42.73 -68.24 140.19
N ASP A 899 42.09 -68.47 139.03
CA ASP A 899 42.73 -68.45 137.69
C ASP A 899 42.85 -67.06 137.03
N VAL A 900 43.96 -66.82 136.30
CA VAL A 900 44.22 -65.59 135.53
C VAL A 900 43.54 -65.60 134.14
N LEU A 901 43.09 -64.42 133.69
CA LEU A 901 42.50 -64.15 132.38
C LEU A 901 43.29 -63.01 131.71
N SER A 902 43.57 -63.13 130.41
CA SER A 902 44.59 -62.29 129.74
C SER A 902 44.10 -60.94 129.18
N THR A 903 42.96 -60.42 129.66
CA THR A 903 42.32 -59.18 129.16
C THR A 903 41.45 -58.50 130.24
N VAL A 904 41.85 -58.53 131.51
CA VAL A 904 40.98 -58.12 132.64
C VAL A 904 41.75 -57.27 133.67
N SER A 905 41.40 -56.00 133.80
CA SER A 905 42.15 -54.97 134.55
C SER A 905 42.17 -55.16 136.08
N GLY A 906 41.53 -56.20 136.60
CA GLY A 906 41.60 -56.63 137.99
C GLY A 906 40.56 -57.70 138.37
N TYR A 907 40.53 -58.08 139.64
CA TYR A 907 39.55 -59.03 140.19
C TYR A 907 38.89 -58.53 141.47
N GLN A 908 37.57 -58.65 141.55
CA GLN A 908 36.76 -58.27 142.71
C GLN A 908 36.47 -59.50 143.58
N ILE A 909 36.76 -59.45 144.88
CA ILE A 909 36.63 -60.57 145.83
C ILE A 909 35.54 -60.26 146.88
N SER A 910 34.71 -61.26 147.17
CA SER A 910 33.65 -61.21 148.18
C SER A 910 33.80 -62.33 149.22
N ARG A 911 33.28 -62.08 150.44
CA ARG A 911 33.14 -63.04 151.55
C ARG A 911 31.67 -63.12 151.99
N ASP A 912 31.12 -64.33 152.05
CA ASP A 912 29.71 -64.64 152.29
C ASP A 912 28.75 -63.74 151.47
N GLY A 913 29.13 -63.51 150.20
CA GLY A 913 28.41 -62.66 149.24
C GLY A 913 28.71 -61.16 149.32
N ALA A 914 29.24 -60.65 150.44
CA ALA A 914 29.60 -59.24 150.60
C ALA A 914 31.00 -58.94 150.04
N TYR A 915 31.15 -57.85 149.30
CA TYR A 915 32.46 -57.40 148.79
C TYR A 915 33.45 -57.08 149.93
N ILE A 916 34.68 -57.59 149.85
CA ILE A 916 35.73 -57.38 150.87
C ILE A 916 37.05 -56.81 150.32
N GLY A 917 37.25 -56.75 149.01
CA GLY A 917 38.45 -56.17 148.40
C GLY A 917 38.64 -56.53 146.93
N MET A 918 39.53 -55.82 146.24
CA MET A 918 39.83 -56.01 144.83
C MET A 918 41.34 -56.13 144.64
N THR A 919 41.81 -57.01 143.74
CA THR A 919 43.18 -56.98 143.24
C THR A 919 43.24 -56.12 141.98
N GLY A 920 44.30 -55.32 141.85
CA GLY A 920 44.55 -54.49 140.67
C GLY A 920 45.62 -55.13 139.77
N LEU A 921 45.45 -54.94 138.46
CA LEU A 921 46.26 -55.48 137.37
C LEU A 921 46.16 -57.01 137.20
N ASP A 922 46.14 -57.40 135.93
CA ASP A 922 45.65 -58.68 135.38
C ASP A 922 46.36 -59.93 135.95
N THR A 923 47.53 -59.78 136.56
CA THR A 923 48.40 -60.90 136.97
C THR A 923 48.29 -61.29 138.44
N ILE A 924 47.54 -60.57 139.29
CA ILE A 924 47.45 -60.87 140.73
C ILE A 924 46.20 -61.72 141.03
N ASN A 925 46.43 -63.01 141.30
CA ASN A 925 45.39 -64.03 141.49
C ASN A 925 45.23 -64.52 142.94
N THR A 926 45.59 -63.70 143.93
CA THR A 926 45.48 -64.05 145.36
C THR A 926 45.06 -62.87 146.23
N TYR A 927 44.36 -63.16 147.33
CA TYR A 927 43.93 -62.19 148.34
C TYR A 927 44.16 -62.75 149.75
N SER A 928 44.54 -61.91 150.71
CA SER A 928 44.69 -62.30 152.14
C SER A 928 43.69 -61.54 153.01
N ASP A 929 42.69 -62.24 153.53
CA ASP A 929 41.73 -61.70 154.49
C ASP A 929 42.30 -61.73 155.92
N TYR A 930 42.82 -60.59 156.34
CA TYR A 930 43.28 -60.30 157.71
C TYR A 930 42.14 -59.92 158.69
N SER A 931 40.89 -59.81 158.24
CA SER A 931 39.72 -59.44 159.07
C SER A 931 38.86 -60.61 159.61
N ALA A 932 38.88 -61.79 158.98
CA ALA A 932 38.13 -62.98 159.42
C ALA A 932 38.36 -63.35 160.91
N ALA A 933 37.32 -63.73 161.65
CA ALA A 933 37.45 -64.07 163.07
C ALA A 933 38.18 -65.40 163.33
N VAL A 934 38.82 -65.52 164.50
CA VAL A 934 39.54 -66.74 164.90
C VAL A 934 38.55 -67.90 165.14
N SER A 935 38.88 -69.08 164.62
CA SER A 935 38.06 -70.30 164.64
C SER A 935 36.67 -70.20 163.99
N GLN A 936 36.41 -69.18 163.16
CA GLN A 936 35.16 -69.02 162.42
C GLN A 936 35.36 -69.26 160.91
N VAL A 937 34.49 -70.09 160.32
CA VAL A 937 34.49 -70.41 158.88
C VAL A 937 33.69 -69.37 158.09
N TYR A 938 34.21 -68.98 156.93
CA TYR A 938 33.62 -68.04 155.97
C TYR A 938 33.76 -68.57 154.53
N THR A 939 32.89 -68.14 153.61
CA THR A 939 32.87 -68.50 152.18
C THR A 939 33.40 -67.35 151.31
N TYR A 940 34.03 -67.60 150.16
CA TYR A 940 34.62 -66.58 149.27
C TYR A 940 34.30 -66.81 147.78
N THR A 941 34.19 -65.73 146.99
CA THR A 941 33.96 -65.73 145.51
C THR A 941 34.70 -64.56 144.81
N VAL A 942 34.83 -64.62 143.48
CA VAL A 942 35.59 -63.68 142.64
C VAL A 942 34.82 -63.26 141.37
N LYS A 943 35.09 -62.06 140.84
CA LYS A 943 34.71 -61.58 139.50
C LYS A 943 35.92 -60.97 138.76
N ALA A 944 35.92 -60.99 137.43
CA ALA A 944 36.86 -60.24 136.61
C ALA A 944 36.31 -58.84 136.24
N VAL A 945 37.22 -57.89 136.03
CA VAL A 945 36.94 -56.49 135.67
C VAL A 945 37.47 -56.19 134.28
N THR A 946 36.72 -55.49 133.43
CA THR A 946 37.20 -54.95 132.14
C THR A 946 36.69 -53.53 131.94
N ASP A 947 37.31 -52.80 131.02
CA ASP A 947 36.89 -51.46 130.57
C ASP A 947 35.45 -51.45 129.99
N THR A 948 34.93 -52.61 129.59
CA THR A 948 33.55 -52.79 129.10
C THR A 948 32.55 -53.23 130.18
N GLY A 949 33.01 -53.58 131.39
CA GLY A 949 32.18 -54.06 132.50
C GLY A 949 32.74 -55.27 133.24
N LEU A 950 31.99 -55.74 134.23
CA LEU A 950 32.32 -56.91 135.07
C LEU A 950 31.85 -58.23 134.45
N SER A 951 32.54 -59.33 134.78
CA SER A 951 32.07 -60.68 134.50
C SER A 951 30.86 -61.10 135.39
N VAL A 952 30.30 -62.26 135.10
CA VAL A 952 29.50 -63.04 136.07
C VAL A 952 30.39 -63.56 137.22
N ILE A 953 29.78 -64.03 138.32
CA ILE A 953 30.49 -64.53 139.50
C ILE A 953 31.14 -65.91 139.26
N SER A 954 32.31 -66.14 139.87
CA SER A 954 32.97 -67.44 139.91
C SER A 954 32.27 -68.46 140.83
N ASN A 955 32.79 -69.69 140.84
CA ASN A 955 32.56 -70.66 141.92
C ASN A 955 33.09 -70.16 143.29
N SER A 956 32.70 -70.84 144.38
CA SER A 956 33.00 -70.46 145.77
C SER A 956 33.84 -71.48 146.55
N ASN A 957 34.45 -71.05 147.68
CA ASN A 957 35.28 -71.89 148.57
C ASN A 957 35.33 -71.35 150.03
N THR A 958 35.85 -72.08 151.03
CA THR A 958 35.76 -71.72 152.48
C THR A 958 37.11 -71.63 153.22
N GLY A 959 37.17 -70.88 154.35
CA GLY A 959 38.39 -70.72 155.17
C GLY A 959 38.19 -70.23 156.63
N PHE A 960 39.12 -70.55 157.55
CA PHE A 960 39.16 -70.13 158.99
C PHE A 960 40.58 -70.04 159.61
N ARG A 961 40.71 -69.72 160.92
CA ARG A 961 42.00 -69.53 161.68
C ARG A 961 42.09 -70.22 163.05
N SER A 962 43.27 -70.26 163.68
CA SER A 962 43.57 -71.00 164.95
C SER A 962 44.04 -70.15 166.18
N LEU A 963 44.12 -70.77 167.38
CA LEU A 963 44.28 -70.13 168.71
C LEU A 963 45.74 -69.94 169.23
N PRO A 964 46.00 -69.06 170.25
CA PRO A 964 47.34 -68.72 170.77
C PRO A 964 47.85 -69.54 171.98
N LEU A 965 49.14 -69.38 172.32
CA LEU A 965 49.84 -70.00 173.46
C LEU A 965 49.66 -69.25 174.81
N GLY A 966 50.15 -69.85 175.91
CA GLY A 966 49.95 -69.40 177.30
C GLY A 966 50.88 -68.31 177.85
N PRO A 967 50.66 -67.84 179.10
CA PRO A 967 51.29 -66.63 179.64
C PRO A 967 52.78 -66.81 179.98
N VAL A 968 53.54 -65.71 179.85
CA VAL A 968 55.00 -65.68 180.07
C VAL A 968 55.44 -64.57 181.02
N ASN A 969 56.70 -64.61 181.43
CA ASN A 969 57.36 -63.67 182.36
C ASN A 969 56.65 -63.55 183.72
N VAL A 970 56.24 -64.68 184.31
CA VAL A 970 55.74 -64.67 185.69
C VAL A 970 56.87 -64.30 186.63
N GLN A 971 56.74 -63.14 187.25
CA GLN A 971 57.59 -62.66 188.32
C GLN A 971 56.72 -62.40 189.53
N ALA A 972 57.11 -62.92 190.65
CA ALA A 972 57.12 -62.04 191.79
C ALA A 972 58.64 -61.78 192.00
N SER A 973 59.11 -60.55 191.98
CA SER A 973 60.56 -60.23 191.77
C SER A 973 61.15 -59.55 192.98
N ASP A 974 62.38 -59.84 193.40
CA ASP A 974 63.20 -59.07 194.36
C ASP A 974 62.66 -58.75 195.79
N GLY A 975 61.35 -58.82 196.07
CA GLY A 975 60.75 -57.71 196.80
C GLY A 975 59.92 -56.60 196.03
N THR A 976 59.18 -56.71 194.77
CA THR A 976 57.85 -56.19 193.88
C THR A 976 56.07 -56.17 194.13
N PHE A 977 55.05 -55.85 195.19
CA PHE A 977 54.71 -55.30 196.76
C PHE A 977 55.19 -55.72 198.36
N SER A 978 54.97 -55.01 199.56
CA SER A 978 55.50 -55.26 201.03
C SER A 978 54.56 -55.71 202.21
N ASP A 979 53.27 -55.67 201.95
CA ASP A 979 52.11 -56.06 202.76
C ASP A 979 51.46 -57.32 202.15
N LYS A 980 52.17 -57.93 201.19
CA LYS A 980 51.81 -59.07 200.34
C LYS A 980 53.03 -59.55 199.56
N VAL A 981 53.02 -60.79 199.09
CA VAL A 981 53.82 -61.16 197.91
C VAL A 981 53.04 -60.72 196.67
N GLN A 982 53.61 -59.90 195.79
CA GLN A 982 52.96 -59.54 194.51
C GLN A 982 53.53 -60.31 193.33
N VAL A 983 52.64 -60.96 192.59
CA VAL A 983 52.89 -61.71 191.35
C VAL A 983 52.42 -60.91 190.15
N THR A 984 53.20 -60.90 189.07
CA THR A 984 52.99 -60.16 187.83
C THR A 984 53.37 -61.01 186.62
N TRP A 985 52.85 -60.71 185.43
CA TRP A 985 53.11 -61.45 184.19
C TRP A 985 52.91 -60.59 182.92
N THR A 986 53.21 -61.14 181.75
CA THR A 986 52.92 -60.46 180.46
C THR A 986 51.49 -60.71 180.00
N LYS A 987 50.80 -59.66 179.53
CA LYS A 987 49.42 -59.75 179.02
C LYS A 987 49.36 -60.47 177.67
N LEU A 988 48.58 -61.54 177.61
CA LEU A 988 48.08 -62.10 176.35
C LEU A 988 46.98 -61.19 175.77
N VAL A 989 47.10 -60.85 174.49
CA VAL A 989 46.07 -60.06 173.79
C VAL A 989 44.81 -60.92 173.60
N GLY A 990 43.66 -60.41 174.01
CA GLY A 990 42.36 -61.10 173.92
C GLY A 990 41.97 -61.97 175.13
N SER A 991 42.85 -62.15 176.13
CA SER A 991 42.52 -62.95 177.32
C SER A 991 41.47 -62.27 178.21
N THR A 992 40.47 -63.02 178.67
CA THR A 992 39.35 -62.53 179.52
C THR A 992 39.68 -62.48 181.01
N ALA A 993 40.48 -63.44 181.50
CA ALA A 993 40.90 -63.55 182.89
C ALA A 993 42.20 -64.35 183.02
N TYR A 994 42.80 -64.35 184.21
CA TYR A 994 43.92 -65.25 184.55
C TYR A 994 43.63 -66.04 185.84
N GLN A 995 44.21 -67.22 185.94
CA GLN A 995 44.19 -68.09 187.12
C GLN A 995 45.60 -68.18 187.71
N ILE A 996 45.76 -67.99 189.02
CA ILE A 996 47.05 -67.90 189.71
C ILE A 996 47.12 -68.93 190.85
N SER A 997 48.11 -69.79 190.82
CA SER A 997 48.31 -70.89 191.79
C SER A 997 49.63 -70.75 192.55
N ARG A 998 49.62 -71.01 193.86
CA ARG A 998 50.76 -71.06 194.78
C ARG A 998 51.07 -72.51 195.15
N ASN A 999 52.29 -72.98 194.91
CA ASN A 999 52.69 -74.39 195.07
C ASN A 999 51.65 -75.36 194.45
N SER A 1000 51.24 -75.06 193.21
CA SER A 1000 50.21 -75.75 192.42
C SER A 1000 48.75 -75.67 192.92
N ALA A 1001 48.47 -75.19 194.14
CA ALA A 1001 47.11 -74.92 194.61
C ALA A 1001 46.63 -73.54 194.14
N LEU A 1002 45.40 -73.42 193.63
CA LEU A 1002 44.83 -72.13 193.20
C LEU A 1002 44.70 -71.19 194.41
N VAL A 1003 45.29 -69.99 194.34
CA VAL A 1003 45.18 -68.95 195.40
C VAL A 1003 44.40 -67.72 194.96
N GLY A 1004 44.17 -67.55 193.66
CA GLY A 1004 43.32 -66.49 193.16
C GLY A 1004 43.06 -66.55 191.67
N THR A 1005 42.08 -65.78 191.23
CA THR A 1005 41.82 -65.49 189.83
C THR A 1005 41.72 -63.97 189.68
N THR A 1006 42.34 -63.40 188.64
CA THR A 1006 42.16 -61.98 188.34
C THR A 1006 40.97 -61.81 187.40
N THR A 1007 39.85 -61.40 187.97
CA THR A 1007 38.69 -60.92 187.20
C THR A 1007 39.01 -59.53 186.63
N GLY A 1008 39.43 -59.50 185.36
CA GLY A 1008 39.70 -58.26 184.64
C GLY A 1008 40.86 -58.38 183.65
N TYR A 1009 40.55 -58.12 182.38
CA TYR A 1009 41.44 -58.09 181.19
C TYR A 1009 42.74 -57.27 181.33
N SER A 1010 42.89 -56.47 182.38
CA SER A 1010 44.00 -55.54 182.61
C SER A 1010 44.90 -55.91 183.80
N SER A 1011 44.44 -56.74 184.75
CA SER A 1011 45.20 -57.04 185.97
C SER A 1011 46.21 -58.16 185.72
N VAL A 1012 47.35 -57.83 185.12
CA VAL A 1012 48.53 -58.72 185.06
C VAL A 1012 49.34 -58.72 186.35
N LEU A 1013 48.62 -58.63 187.47
CA LEU A 1013 49.12 -58.40 188.81
C LEU A 1013 48.16 -59.06 189.81
N PHE A 1014 48.70 -59.79 190.78
CA PHE A 1014 47.99 -60.43 191.88
C PHE A 1014 48.76 -60.20 193.18
N ASN A 1015 48.07 -59.78 194.24
CA ASN A 1015 48.66 -59.54 195.56
C ASN A 1015 48.27 -60.65 196.53
N ASP A 1016 49.20 -61.54 196.86
CA ASP A 1016 49.02 -62.54 197.91
C ASP A 1016 49.34 -61.93 199.28
N THR A 1017 48.34 -61.28 199.88
CA THR A 1017 48.35 -60.78 201.26
C THR A 1017 48.30 -61.91 202.30
N SER A 1018 48.10 -63.17 201.89
CA SER A 1018 48.10 -64.33 202.78
C SER A 1018 49.47 -65.00 202.93
N ALA A 1019 50.46 -64.57 202.16
CA ALA A 1019 51.82 -65.08 202.24
C ALA A 1019 52.46 -64.70 203.58
N VAL A 1020 52.86 -65.71 204.35
CA VAL A 1020 53.47 -65.51 205.68
C VAL A 1020 54.80 -64.79 205.55
N VAL A 1021 54.99 -63.73 206.36
CA VAL A 1021 56.20 -62.89 206.37
C VAL A 1021 57.45 -63.77 206.53
N GLY A 1022 58.34 -63.73 205.53
CA GLY A 1022 59.60 -64.48 205.52
C GLY A 1022 59.55 -65.89 204.92
N VAL A 1023 58.40 -66.37 204.45
CA VAL A 1023 58.26 -67.71 203.82
C VAL A 1023 58.27 -67.62 202.29
N VAL A 1024 59.03 -68.50 201.64
CA VAL A 1024 59.17 -68.56 200.18
C VAL A 1024 58.13 -69.50 199.56
N TYR A 1025 57.46 -69.06 198.48
CA TYR A 1025 56.44 -69.81 197.75
C TYR A 1025 56.61 -69.68 196.23
N THR A 1026 56.20 -70.69 195.46
CA THR A 1026 56.28 -70.69 193.98
C THR A 1026 54.90 -70.40 193.36
N TYR A 1027 54.80 -69.50 192.37
CA TYR A 1027 53.52 -69.09 191.77
C TYR A 1027 53.44 -69.32 190.25
N THR A 1028 52.32 -69.82 189.71
CA THR A 1028 52.13 -70.09 188.26
C THR A 1028 50.81 -69.50 187.74
N VAL A 1029 50.72 -69.23 186.42
CA VAL A 1029 49.61 -68.49 185.80
C VAL A 1029 49.08 -69.18 184.52
N LYS A 1030 47.75 -69.14 184.30
CA LYS A 1030 47.06 -69.50 183.03
C LYS A 1030 46.19 -68.35 182.53
N GLY A 1031 46.04 -68.20 181.21
CA GLY A 1031 45.14 -67.22 180.56
C GLY A 1031 43.87 -67.87 180.00
N VAL A 1032 42.73 -67.22 180.17
CA VAL A 1032 41.38 -67.65 179.72
C VAL A 1032 40.95 -66.85 178.48
N PHE A 1033 40.24 -67.49 177.54
CA PHE A 1033 39.63 -66.89 176.34
C PHE A 1033 38.20 -67.41 176.17
N TYR A 1034 37.38 -66.75 175.35
CA TYR A 1034 35.99 -67.18 175.08
C TYR A 1034 35.88 -68.60 174.47
N GLY A 1035 36.91 -69.08 173.78
CA GLY A 1035 36.97 -70.42 173.18
C GLY A 1035 37.79 -71.47 173.95
N GLY A 1036 38.30 -71.17 175.14
CA GLY A 1036 39.11 -72.12 175.92
C GLY A 1036 40.11 -71.48 176.89
N ILE A 1037 40.91 -72.31 177.57
CA ILE A 1037 41.98 -71.89 178.49
C ILE A 1037 43.33 -72.34 177.92
N THR A 1038 44.32 -71.47 178.00
CA THR A 1038 45.70 -71.73 177.57
C THR A 1038 46.45 -72.71 178.50
N ALA A 1039 47.61 -73.17 178.03
CA ALA A 1039 48.61 -73.83 178.89
C ALA A 1039 49.11 -72.91 180.03
N ALA A 1040 49.77 -73.51 181.03
CA ALA A 1040 50.31 -72.80 182.19
C ALA A 1040 51.76 -72.30 181.98
N SER A 1041 52.17 -71.33 182.81
CA SER A 1041 53.53 -70.78 182.92
C SER A 1041 54.46 -71.51 183.91
N SER A 1042 55.71 -70.99 184.05
CA SER A 1042 56.68 -71.13 185.18
C SER A 1042 56.46 -70.08 186.35
N GLY A 1043 57.32 -69.88 187.42
CA GLY A 1043 57.04 -69.02 188.69
C GLY A 1043 58.13 -68.31 189.68
N ASN A 1044 57.83 -67.27 190.63
CA ASN A 1044 58.71 -66.37 191.65
C ASN A 1044 58.09 -65.46 192.96
N VAL A 1045 58.63 -64.32 193.68
CA VAL A 1045 58.14 -63.30 194.90
C VAL A 1045 58.43 -61.60 195.11
N GLY A 1046 57.61 -60.50 195.61
CA GLY A 1046 57.98 -58.98 196.11
C GLY A 1046 57.04 -57.50 196.25
N PHE A 1047 57.32 -55.95 196.39
CA PHE A 1047 57.10 -54.28 195.63
C PHE A 1047 56.09 -53.31 194.36
N ARG A 1048 55.65 -53.18 192.89
CA ARG A 1048 55.00 -51.89 191.84
C ARG A 1048 54.29 -51.68 190.15
N GLY A 1049 53.47 -50.61 189.41
CA GLY A 1049 53.12 -50.02 187.78
C GLY A 1049 51.78 -49.23 186.81
N ALA A 1050 51.64 -48.37 185.53
CA ALA A 1050 50.42 -47.80 184.40
C ALA A 1050 50.25 -46.57 183.03
N SER A 1051 49.26 -46.31 181.88
CA SER A 1051 48.80 -45.00 180.78
C SER A 1051 48.04 -44.77 179.12
N LEU A 1052 47.39 -43.57 178.41
CA LEU A 1052 46.96 -42.74 176.90
C LEU A 1052 45.71 -42.56 175.57
N THR A 1053 45.38 -41.46 174.55
CA THR A 1053 44.24 -41.08 173.25
C THR A 1053 44.04 -39.79 171.99
N ASP A 1054 43.15 -39.58 170.75
CA ASP A 1054 42.83 -38.36 169.53
C ASP A 1054 41.62 -38.11 168.16
N GLY A 1055 41.33 -37.02 167.14
CA GLY A 1055 40.36 -36.69 165.72
C GLY A 1055 39.89 -35.21 164.77
N GLY A 1056 39.20 -34.61 163.53
CA GLY A 1056 38.35 -34.54 162.01
C GLY A 1056 37.72 -33.18 160.96
N GLN A 1057 37.05 -33.05 159.60
CA GLN A 1057 36.49 -31.79 158.51
C GLN A 1057 35.51 -31.69 156.98
N GLY A 1058 35.03 -30.57 156.07
CA GLY A 1058 34.16 -30.31 154.58
C GLY A 1058 33.69 -28.86 153.62
N SER A 1059 32.96 -28.29 152.41
CA SER A 1059 32.03 -28.25 150.94
C SER A 1059 31.74 -26.87 149.81
N ALA A 1060 30.96 -26.30 148.63
CA ALA A 1060 29.76 -26.26 147.40
C ALA A 1060 29.51 -25.41 145.79
N PRO A 1061 28.44 -24.58 145.07
CA PRO A 1061 27.76 -24.37 143.49
C PRO A 1061 27.22 -23.01 142.41
N THR A 1062 26.46 -22.93 141.09
CA THR A 1062 25.87 -21.73 139.97
C THR A 1062 24.87 -21.91 138.48
N SER A 1063 24.18 -21.23 137.30
CA SER A 1063 23.55 -19.97 136.28
C SER A 1063 22.50 -20.15 134.84
N SER A 1064 21.82 -19.49 133.65
CA SER A 1064 21.26 -18.24 132.60
C SER A 1064 20.11 -18.41 131.24
N THR A 1065 19.45 -17.76 130.03
CA THR A 1065 19.04 -16.52 128.90
C THR A 1065 17.80 -16.50 127.59
N SER A 1066 17.35 -15.53 126.51
CA SER A 1066 16.12 -15.44 125.31
C SER A 1066 15.79 -14.41 123.86
N GLY A 1067 14.64 -14.29 122.88
CA GLY A 1067 14.24 -13.43 121.43
C GLY A 1067 12.78 -13.19 120.41
N ALA A 1068 12.48 -12.51 119.09
CA ALA A 1068 11.12 -12.08 118.14
C ALA A 1068 10.82 -11.55 116.43
N VAL A 1069 9.59 -11.20 115.62
CA VAL A 1069 9.21 -10.72 114.00
C VAL A 1069 7.81 -9.96 113.15
N LEU A 1070 7.31 -9.92 111.72
CA LEU A 1070 6.32 -8.98 110.67
C LEU A 1070 5.19 -9.41 109.33
N GLY A 1071 4.31 -8.93 108.19
CA GLY A 1071 3.71 -7.89 106.97
C GLY A 1071 2.19 -8.00 106.02
N ALA A 1072 1.40 -7.58 104.78
CA ALA A 1072 1.11 -6.85 103.25
C ALA A 1072 -0.42 -6.42 102.37
N HIS A 1073 -0.80 -6.22 100.92
CA HIS A 1073 -2.07 -5.50 99.99
C HIS A 1073 -2.74 -5.88 98.36
N GLN A 1074 -3.67 -5.45 97.23
CA GLN A 1074 -4.70 -4.42 96.32
C GLN A 1074 -5.69 -4.73 94.85
N SER A 1075 -6.73 -3.95 94.05
CA SER A 1075 -7.61 -4.13 92.58
C SER A 1075 -8.81 -3.13 91.68
N SER A 1076 -9.37 -3.11 90.27
CA SER A 1076 -10.87 -2.79 89.57
C SER A 1076 -11.49 -2.60 87.98
N GLU A 1077 -12.63 -3.09 87.32
CA GLU A 1077 -13.49 -4.37 87.25
C GLU A 1077 -14.79 -4.60 86.32
N ILE A 1078 -15.01 -5.89 85.89
CA ILE A 1078 -16.21 -6.84 85.89
C ILE A 1078 -17.67 -6.51 85.38
N GLY A 1079 -18.30 -7.45 84.61
CA GLY A 1079 -19.68 -7.97 84.94
C GLY A 1079 -20.81 -8.14 83.88
N CYS A 1080 -21.08 -9.39 83.45
CA CYS A 1080 -22.12 -9.92 82.51
C CYS A 1080 -23.63 -9.52 82.71
N GLY A 1081 -24.45 -9.53 81.62
CA GLY A 1081 -25.94 -9.41 81.62
C GLY A 1081 -26.63 -9.78 80.28
N GLN A 1082 -27.91 -10.23 80.29
CA GLN A 1082 -28.59 -10.99 79.19
C GLN A 1082 -29.69 -10.24 78.37
N THR A 1083 -29.98 -10.74 77.13
CA THR A 1083 -31.30 -10.76 76.38
C THR A 1083 -32.07 -9.44 76.09
N GLY A 1084 -32.94 -9.30 75.06
CA GLY A 1084 -33.40 -10.13 73.93
C GLY A 1084 -34.72 -9.58 73.29
N ASN A 1085 -35.12 -10.04 72.08
CA ASN A 1085 -36.40 -9.73 71.35
C ASN A 1085 -36.61 -8.26 70.85
N ASP A 1086 -37.54 -7.87 69.93
CA ASP A 1086 -38.62 -8.59 69.19
C ASP A 1086 -39.02 -7.97 67.80
N LEU A 1087 -40.02 -8.58 67.14
CA LEU A 1087 -41.01 -8.22 66.06
C LEU A 1087 -41.36 -6.71 65.78
N SER A 1088 -42.07 -6.27 64.71
CA SER A 1088 -42.76 -6.82 63.50
C SER A 1088 -43.08 -5.71 62.44
N ALA A 1089 -43.78 -6.01 61.31
CA ALA A 1089 -44.18 -5.08 60.22
C ALA A 1089 -45.71 -4.73 60.19
N ASP A 1090 -46.17 -3.75 59.37
CA ASP A 1090 -47.52 -3.72 58.71
C ASP A 1090 -47.79 -2.57 57.66
N SER A 1091 -48.77 -2.83 56.75
CA SER A 1091 -49.78 -1.98 56.03
C SER A 1091 -49.47 -0.80 55.06
N THR A 1092 -50.54 -0.13 54.56
CA THR A 1092 -50.88 0.06 53.11
C THR A 1092 -51.88 1.22 52.77
N GLN A 1093 -52.24 1.39 51.46
CA GLN A 1093 -53.29 2.24 50.81
C GLN A 1093 -52.87 3.68 50.38
N GLY A 1094 -53.51 4.36 49.40
CA GLY A 1094 -54.63 4.02 48.49
C GLY A 1094 -55.03 5.19 47.53
N GLY A 1095 -56.02 4.99 46.63
CA GLY A 1095 -56.53 5.97 45.64
C GLY A 1095 -57.81 5.47 44.91
N GLY A 1096 -58.44 6.17 43.94
CA GLY A 1096 -58.08 7.44 43.27
C GLY A 1096 -59.26 8.09 42.48
N GLN A 1097 -59.54 7.61 41.26
CA GLN A 1097 -60.60 8.04 40.27
C GLN A 1097 -60.43 9.41 39.55
N ALA A 1098 -61.02 9.68 38.36
CA ALA A 1098 -61.48 8.89 37.17
C ALA A 1098 -62.07 9.92 36.14
N ASP A 1099 -63.06 9.78 35.23
CA ASP A 1099 -64.04 8.80 34.65
C ASP A 1099 -64.51 9.47 33.29
N ASP A 1100 -65.11 8.92 32.22
CA ASP A 1100 -65.62 7.58 31.78
C ASP A 1100 -65.54 7.46 30.21
N SER A 1101 -66.61 7.77 29.45
CA SER A 1101 -66.79 7.56 27.98
C SER A 1101 -67.73 8.63 27.35
N ILE A 1102 -68.22 8.71 26.09
CA ILE A 1102 -68.64 7.84 24.92
C ILE A 1102 -68.48 8.72 23.63
N GLY A 1103 -68.42 8.32 22.34
CA GLY A 1103 -68.51 7.06 21.57
C GLY A 1103 -69.34 7.22 20.24
N ASP A 1104 -69.44 6.18 19.41
CA ASP A 1104 -70.25 6.05 18.14
C ASP A 1104 -69.73 6.83 16.88
N SER A 1105 -69.82 6.37 15.60
CA SER A 1105 -70.17 5.07 14.96
C SER A 1105 -69.56 4.94 13.53
N ALA A 1106 -69.42 3.68 13.05
CA ALA A 1106 -69.36 3.26 11.61
C ALA A 1106 -68.20 3.81 10.72
N SER A 1107 -67.91 3.30 9.50
CA SER A 1107 -67.95 1.95 8.90
C SER A 1107 -67.14 1.99 7.58
N ASP A 1108 -66.31 0.98 7.28
CA ASP A 1108 -66.32 0.23 6.00
C ASP A 1108 -65.08 -0.67 5.75
N VAL A 1109 -65.34 -1.79 5.07
CA VAL A 1109 -64.52 -3.02 4.86
C VAL A 1109 -65.19 -3.80 3.69
N PRO A 1110 -64.57 -4.70 2.87
CA PRO A 1110 -63.16 -5.06 2.61
C PRO A 1110 -62.78 -5.01 1.09
N THR A 1111 -61.56 -5.46 0.73
CA THR A 1111 -61.27 -6.53 -0.28
C THR A 1111 -59.74 -6.76 -0.32
N VAL A 1112 -59.14 -7.94 -0.09
CA VAL A 1112 -59.26 -9.30 -0.67
C VAL A 1112 -58.47 -9.50 -1.98
N ALA A 1113 -57.17 -9.78 -1.79
CA ALA A 1113 -56.34 -10.85 -2.38
C ALA A 1113 -56.29 -11.15 -3.91
N HIS A 1114 -55.03 -11.22 -4.38
CA HIS A 1114 -54.41 -12.30 -5.19
C HIS A 1114 -54.40 -12.28 -6.74
N ILE A 1115 -53.19 -12.57 -7.27
CA ILE A 1115 -52.87 -13.37 -8.49
C ILE A 1115 -53.15 -12.67 -9.86
N LYS A 1116 -52.21 -12.59 -10.83
CA LYS A 1116 -50.78 -13.01 -10.94
C LYS A 1116 -50.12 -12.42 -12.22
N CYS A 1117 -48.77 -12.44 -12.29
CA CYS A 1117 -47.93 -12.65 -13.50
C CYS A 1117 -47.92 -11.57 -14.62
N ASP A 1118 -46.81 -11.23 -15.30
CA ASP A 1118 -45.39 -11.68 -15.28
C ASP A 1118 -44.43 -10.47 -15.51
N GLU A 1119 -43.40 -10.28 -14.68
CA GLU A 1119 -41.95 -10.57 -14.90
C GLU A 1119 -41.12 -9.57 -15.76
N PHE A 1120 -40.19 -8.83 -15.12
CA PHE A 1120 -38.78 -8.72 -15.57
C PHE A 1120 -37.76 -8.16 -14.52
N PHE A 1121 -38.09 -8.06 -13.23
CA PHE A 1121 -37.18 -7.49 -12.21
C PHE A 1121 -36.95 -8.42 -11.01
N PHE A 1122 -36.46 -9.63 -11.27
CA PHE A 1122 -36.03 -10.61 -10.26
C PHE A 1122 -34.62 -11.14 -10.56
N ASP A 1123 -33.59 -10.34 -10.24
CA ASP A 1123 -32.19 -10.83 -10.13
C ASP A 1123 -31.33 -9.91 -9.23
N LEU A 1124 -31.47 -8.58 -9.37
CA LEU A 1124 -30.54 -7.64 -8.74
C LEU A 1124 -30.64 -7.54 -7.20
N SER A 1125 -31.79 -7.89 -6.60
CA SER A 1125 -32.02 -7.77 -5.15
C SER A 1125 -31.45 -8.90 -4.28
N GLN A 1126 -31.03 -10.03 -4.87
CA GLN A 1126 -30.51 -11.20 -4.11
C GLN A 1126 -28.96 -11.29 -4.06
N ARG A 1127 -28.24 -10.20 -4.32
CA ARG A 1127 -26.76 -10.17 -4.22
C ARG A 1127 -26.18 -9.15 -3.23
N MET A 1128 -27.00 -8.42 -2.48
CA MET A 1128 -26.53 -7.44 -1.49
C MET A 1128 -26.66 -7.89 -0.02
N GLU A 1129 -27.08 -9.13 0.25
CA GLU A 1129 -27.08 -9.72 1.59
C GLU A 1129 -26.10 -10.90 1.73
N ARG A 1130 -24.98 -10.67 2.45
CA ARG A 1130 -24.35 -11.59 3.45
C ARG A 1130 -22.87 -11.24 3.72
N SER A 1131 -22.62 -10.37 4.70
CA SER A 1131 -21.63 -10.60 5.77
C SER A 1131 -21.76 -9.52 6.85
N ALA A 1132 -22.20 -9.90 8.05
CA ALA A 1132 -22.35 -8.96 9.17
C ALA A 1132 -21.02 -8.82 9.94
N SER A 1133 -20.19 -7.84 9.58
CA SER A 1133 -18.92 -7.61 10.28
C SER A 1133 -18.36 -6.16 10.21
N PHE A 1134 -19.22 -5.14 10.05
CA PHE A 1134 -18.80 -3.72 10.20
C PHE A 1134 -19.84 -2.80 10.88
N ALA A 1135 -20.79 -3.36 11.63
CA ALA A 1135 -21.83 -2.60 12.35
C ALA A 1135 -21.50 -2.38 13.85
N ALA A 1136 -20.21 -2.36 14.21
CA ALA A 1136 -19.74 -2.41 15.60
C ALA A 1136 -18.64 -1.38 15.94
N ALA A 1137 -18.44 -0.35 15.11
CA ALA A 1137 -17.29 0.55 15.18
C ALA A 1137 -17.62 2.05 15.44
N ILE A 1138 -18.85 2.50 15.21
CA ILE A 1138 -19.21 3.95 15.24
C ILE A 1138 -20.53 4.19 15.99
N ALA A 1139 -20.55 3.81 17.27
CA ALA A 1139 -21.58 4.22 18.23
C ALA A 1139 -20.85 4.70 19.49
N PRO A 1140 -20.34 5.94 19.46
CA PRO A 1140 -21.17 7.09 19.87
C PRO A 1140 -20.98 8.35 18.98
N GLN A 1141 -21.46 9.51 19.46
CA GLN A 1141 -21.35 10.88 18.89
C GLN A 1141 -22.45 11.37 17.91
N LEU A 1142 -23.70 10.97 18.11
CA LEU A 1142 -24.85 11.80 17.72
C LEU A 1142 -25.93 11.80 18.81
N GLY A 1143 -26.26 12.98 19.32
CA GLY A 1143 -27.40 13.25 20.19
C GLY A 1143 -27.75 14.72 20.10
N ALA A 1144 -29.04 15.01 19.92
CA ALA A 1144 -29.74 16.31 19.99
C ALA A 1144 -29.04 17.57 19.43
N ASP A 1145 -29.66 18.21 18.45
CA ASP A 1145 -30.63 19.26 18.81
C ASP A 1145 -31.71 19.44 17.73
N ASP A 1146 -32.78 20.16 18.06
CA ASP A 1146 -33.85 20.56 17.15
C ASP A 1146 -33.53 21.91 16.47
N ASP A 1147 -34.07 22.16 15.26
CA ASP A 1147 -35.20 23.11 15.10
C ASP A 1147 -35.81 23.02 13.69
N LEU A 1148 -37.08 23.44 13.57
CA LEU A 1148 -37.88 23.43 12.35
C LEU A 1148 -38.83 24.63 12.34
N ASN A 1149 -38.44 25.75 11.71
CA ASN A 1149 -39.34 26.77 11.12
C ASN A 1149 -38.53 27.86 10.41
N GLY A 1150 -39.02 28.42 9.28
CA GLY A 1150 -38.30 29.51 8.60
C GLY A 1150 -38.74 29.95 7.21
N VAL A 1151 -39.95 29.63 6.73
CA VAL A 1151 -40.42 30.03 5.39
C VAL A 1151 -41.74 30.78 5.46
N MET A 1152 -41.69 32.12 5.45
CA MET A 1152 -42.72 33.06 4.94
C MET A 1152 -42.20 34.51 4.99
N ASP A 1153 -42.73 35.36 4.11
CA ASP A 1153 -42.62 36.83 4.08
C ASP A 1153 -41.24 37.51 4.20
N ILE A 1154 -40.53 37.60 3.07
CA ILE A 1154 -40.24 38.92 2.47
C ILE A 1154 -40.83 38.96 1.06
N CYS A 1155 -41.59 40.02 0.77
CA CYS A 1155 -42.49 40.05 -0.38
C CYS A 1155 -41.85 40.39 -1.72
N GLN A 1156 -42.27 39.63 -2.75
CA GLN A 1156 -42.73 40.09 -4.06
C GLN A 1156 -42.10 41.37 -4.67
N ARG A 1157 -41.47 41.23 -5.84
CA ARG A 1157 -41.54 42.26 -6.88
C ARG A 1157 -41.74 41.68 -8.29
N ASN A 1158 -43.02 41.39 -8.58
CA ASN A 1158 -43.67 41.41 -9.90
C ASN A 1158 -43.13 42.53 -10.82
N GLN A 1159 -43.10 42.46 -12.15
CA GLN A 1159 -43.49 41.51 -13.22
C GLN A 1159 -42.52 41.74 -14.41
N GLY A 1160 -42.39 40.95 -15.48
CA GLY A 1160 -42.99 39.70 -16.00
C GLY A 1160 -42.39 39.51 -17.42
N ASP A 1161 -41.89 38.36 -17.84
CA ASP A 1161 -42.57 37.15 -18.37
C ASP A 1161 -41.48 36.07 -18.60
N MET A 1162 -41.72 34.75 -18.73
CA MET A 1162 -42.95 33.94 -18.63
C MET A 1162 -42.60 32.50 -18.20
N ASN A 1163 -43.63 31.68 -17.94
CA ASN A 1163 -43.58 30.25 -17.59
C ASN A 1163 -42.84 29.38 -18.66
N LEU A 1164 -41.93 28.46 -18.28
CA LEU A 1164 -42.10 27.07 -17.78
C LEU A 1164 -42.56 26.04 -18.83
N ASP A 1165 -41.61 25.30 -19.41
CA ASP A 1165 -41.83 24.02 -20.10
C ASP A 1165 -41.60 22.78 -19.19
N GLY A 1166 -41.48 22.99 -17.87
CA GLY A 1166 -41.95 22.04 -16.87
C GLY A 1166 -41.04 20.85 -16.53
N ALA A 1167 -39.76 20.90 -16.88
CA ALA A 1167 -38.75 19.97 -16.41
C ALA A 1167 -37.63 20.72 -15.68
N VAL A 1168 -37.14 20.17 -14.57
CA VAL A 1168 -35.84 20.58 -14.00
C VAL A 1168 -34.77 19.80 -14.75
N ASP A 1169 -33.88 20.50 -15.46
CA ASP A 1169 -32.78 19.88 -16.18
C ASP A 1169 -31.44 19.97 -15.41
N GLN A 1170 -30.35 19.64 -16.09
CA GLN A 1170 -29.04 19.52 -15.45
C GLN A 1170 -28.33 20.88 -15.26
N ASP A 1171 -28.72 21.94 -15.96
CA ASP A 1171 -28.09 23.27 -15.83
C ASP A 1171 -28.64 24.05 -14.62
N ASP A 1172 -29.93 23.89 -14.27
CA ASP A 1172 -30.50 24.40 -13.02
C ASP A 1172 -29.77 23.83 -11.79
N LEU A 1173 -29.44 22.54 -11.83
CA LEU A 1173 -28.71 21.87 -10.75
C LEU A 1173 -27.23 22.31 -10.70
N VAL A 1174 -26.63 22.62 -11.85
CA VAL A 1174 -25.25 23.16 -11.96
C VAL A 1174 -25.16 24.60 -11.43
N ALA A 1175 -26.20 25.42 -11.59
CA ALA A 1175 -26.26 26.75 -10.99
C ALA A 1175 -26.19 26.67 -9.45
N LEU A 1176 -26.92 25.72 -8.84
CA LEU A 1176 -26.88 25.48 -7.40
C LEU A 1176 -25.53 24.92 -6.92
N MET A 1177 -24.93 23.98 -7.66
CA MET A 1177 -23.63 23.39 -7.29
C MET A 1177 -22.45 24.36 -7.43
N ARG A 1178 -22.47 25.29 -8.39
CA ARG A 1178 -21.40 26.30 -8.56
C ARG A 1178 -21.27 27.24 -7.36
N ALA A 1179 -22.36 27.49 -6.62
CA ALA A 1179 -22.32 28.28 -5.39
C ALA A 1179 -21.66 27.55 -4.20
N LEU A 1180 -21.50 26.22 -4.26
CA LEU A 1180 -21.01 25.38 -3.16
C LEU A 1180 -19.56 24.88 -3.34
N GLN A 1181 -18.92 25.13 -4.49
CA GLN A 1181 -17.55 24.67 -4.79
C GLN A 1181 -16.48 25.78 -4.79
N ALA A 1182 -16.81 26.99 -4.33
CA ALA A 1182 -15.94 28.16 -4.41
C ALA A 1182 -15.60 28.80 -3.06
N GLN A 1183 -15.19 28.00 -2.05
CA GLN A 1183 -14.23 28.46 -1.05
C GLN A 1183 -13.27 27.34 -0.60
N ASP A 1184 -11.99 27.59 -0.83
CA ASP A 1184 -10.88 27.06 -0.04
C ASP A 1184 -10.95 27.69 1.37
N TYR A 1185 -10.60 26.96 2.43
CA TYR A 1185 -10.97 27.34 3.80
C TYR A 1185 -9.77 27.57 4.74
N ILE A 1186 -9.90 28.58 5.61
CA ILE A 1186 -9.00 28.99 6.70
C ILE A 1186 -7.77 29.83 6.28
N ALA A 1187 -8.02 31.12 6.08
CA ALA A 1187 -7.30 32.17 6.82
C ALA A 1187 -8.27 33.33 7.11
N ASP A 1188 -8.26 33.84 8.34
CA ASP A 1188 -9.24 34.80 8.87
C ASP A 1188 -8.85 36.26 8.59
N ILE A 1189 -9.75 37.02 7.95
CA ILE A 1189 -9.75 38.50 7.91
C ILE A 1189 -11.17 38.96 8.25
N ASN A 1190 -11.33 39.26 9.55
CA ASN A 1190 -12.33 40.03 10.31
C ASN A 1190 -13.78 40.25 9.81
N LEU A 1191 -14.67 40.25 10.81
CA LEU A 1191 -16.13 40.18 10.71
C LEU A 1191 -16.81 41.54 10.99
N ASP A 1192 -16.27 42.66 10.49
CA ASP A 1192 -16.77 44.02 10.75
C ASP A 1192 -17.18 44.81 9.50
N GLY A 1193 -16.61 44.52 8.32
CA GLY A 1193 -17.18 44.92 7.03
C GLY A 1193 -17.02 46.39 6.63
N GLU A 1194 -16.16 47.16 7.30
CA GLU A 1194 -15.60 48.40 6.76
C GLU A 1194 -14.23 48.09 6.10
N ILE A 1195 -13.95 48.73 4.96
CA ILE A 1195 -12.63 48.67 4.31
C ILE A 1195 -11.78 49.78 4.91
N ASP A 1196 -10.64 49.43 5.50
CA ASP A 1196 -9.76 50.35 6.22
C ASP A 1196 -8.57 50.84 5.35
N GLY A 1197 -7.77 51.77 5.88
CA GLY A 1197 -6.66 52.38 5.14
C GLY A 1197 -5.51 51.43 4.77
N ALA A 1198 -5.43 50.25 5.37
CA ALA A 1198 -4.42 49.23 5.07
C ALA A 1198 -4.72 48.48 3.76
N ASP A 1199 -5.97 48.11 3.50
CA ASP A 1199 -6.36 47.24 2.37
C ASP A 1199 -6.03 47.86 1.00
N ILE A 1200 -6.14 49.18 0.88
CA ILE A 1200 -5.80 49.94 -0.33
C ILE A 1200 -4.30 49.86 -0.67
N SER A 1201 -3.44 49.51 0.30
CA SER A 1201 -1.98 49.50 0.13
C SER A 1201 -1.46 48.36 -0.75
N LEU A 1202 -2.21 47.27 -0.95
CA LEU A 1202 -1.78 46.15 -1.80
C LEU A 1202 -2.02 46.39 -3.30
N ILE A 1203 -2.95 47.28 -3.67
CA ILE A 1203 -3.25 47.60 -5.07
C ILE A 1203 -2.27 48.65 -5.63
N LEU A 1204 -1.82 49.58 -4.77
CA LEU A 1204 -0.96 50.72 -5.12
C LEU A 1204 0.56 50.44 -5.10
N LEU A 1205 0.99 49.18 -5.00
CA LEU A 1205 2.40 48.77 -5.17
C LEU A 1205 2.69 48.10 -6.52
N SER A 1206 1.77 48.20 -7.49
CA SER A 1206 1.92 47.68 -8.85
C SER A 1206 2.40 48.74 -9.88
N LEU A 1207 2.31 50.03 -9.53
CA LEU A 1207 2.77 51.22 -10.25
C LEU A 1207 3.05 52.29 -9.17
N ASP A 1208 4.12 53.07 -9.15
CA ASP A 1208 5.22 53.28 -10.12
C ASP A 1208 6.48 53.73 -9.34
N ASP A 1209 7.68 53.31 -9.76
CA ASP A 1209 8.95 53.93 -9.38
C ASP A 1209 10.02 53.74 -10.47
N GLN A 1210 9.74 54.27 -11.67
CA GLN A 1210 10.76 54.55 -12.68
C GLN A 1210 11.49 55.87 -12.40
N ALA A 1211 12.62 55.81 -11.69
CA ALA A 1211 13.96 56.04 -12.28
C ALA A 1211 14.97 56.80 -11.39
N GLU A 1212 16.20 56.28 -11.32
CA GLU A 1212 17.39 57.12 -11.52
C GLU A 1212 18.42 56.37 -12.40
N GLN A 1213 19.25 57.11 -13.14
CA GLN A 1213 20.05 56.57 -14.26
C GLN A 1213 21.57 56.75 -14.09
N ALA A 1214 22.30 56.08 -15.01
CA ALA A 1214 23.54 56.57 -15.64
C ALA A 1214 24.91 56.37 -14.94
N ALA A 1215 25.43 55.14 -15.04
CA ALA A 1215 26.81 54.87 -15.46
C ALA A 1215 26.94 53.40 -15.94
N LEU A 1216 27.43 53.04 -17.13
CA LEU A 1216 27.90 53.81 -18.30
C LEU A 1216 27.24 53.31 -19.60
N VAL A 1217 27.42 54.03 -20.70
CA VAL A 1217 26.94 53.69 -22.06
C VAL A 1217 28.11 53.58 -23.03
N GLY A 1218 28.03 52.63 -23.98
CA GLY A 1218 28.94 52.49 -25.12
C GLY A 1218 29.90 51.28 -25.02
N ASP A 1219 30.17 50.54 -26.10
CA ASP A 1219 29.63 50.63 -27.46
C ASP A 1219 29.80 49.29 -28.21
N SER A 1220 28.95 49.07 -29.22
CA SER A 1220 29.12 48.23 -30.42
C SER A 1220 29.50 46.73 -30.32
N ALA A 1221 28.60 45.93 -30.91
CA ALA A 1221 28.84 44.74 -31.73
C ALA A 1221 29.99 43.76 -31.38
N ILE A 1222 29.63 42.53 -31.02
CA ILE A 1222 30.54 41.37 -31.05
C ILE A 1222 30.14 40.44 -32.19
N GLU A 1223 30.94 40.43 -33.25
CA GLU A 1223 30.99 39.37 -34.25
C GLU A 1223 32.30 38.59 -34.03
N ALA A 1224 32.19 37.31 -33.66
CA ALA A 1224 33.24 36.29 -33.55
C ALA A 1224 34.51 36.57 -32.69
N VAL A 1225 34.90 35.59 -31.87
CA VAL A 1225 36.27 35.05 -31.81
C VAL A 1225 36.29 33.72 -31.04
N VAL A 1226 37.11 32.78 -31.50
CA VAL A 1226 37.52 31.57 -30.77
C VAL A 1226 39.05 31.51 -30.80
N GLY A 1227 39.68 31.23 -29.65
CA GLY A 1227 41.12 30.93 -29.59
C GLY A 1227 41.80 31.43 -28.33
N GLU A 1228 42.18 30.51 -27.44
CA GLU A 1228 43.13 30.79 -26.35
C GLU A 1228 44.58 30.88 -26.87
N MET A 1229 45.46 31.49 -26.07
CA MET A 1229 46.92 31.40 -26.18
C MET A 1229 47.46 30.86 -24.86
N ASP A 1230 48.43 29.94 -24.84
CA ASP A 1230 49.87 30.23 -24.99
C ASP A 1230 50.66 28.91 -25.17
N LYS A 1231 51.87 28.81 -25.79
CA LYS A 1231 52.74 29.76 -26.53
C LYS A 1231 53.85 28.96 -27.28
N VAL A 1232 54.78 29.69 -27.94
CA VAL A 1232 56.17 29.30 -28.36
C VAL A 1232 56.40 28.73 -29.79
N ASN A 1233 56.91 29.60 -30.69
CA ASN A 1233 58.06 29.49 -31.63
C ASN A 1233 58.41 28.13 -32.34
N LYS A 1234 58.89 28.08 -33.61
CA LYS A 1234 59.44 29.12 -34.51
C LYS A 1234 59.55 28.65 -36.00
N ASN A 1235 59.76 29.63 -36.90
CA ASN A 1235 60.44 29.55 -38.22
C ASN A 1235 59.83 28.81 -39.44
N SER A 1236 59.28 29.64 -40.35
CA SER A 1236 59.73 29.86 -41.76
C SER A 1236 59.38 28.93 -42.95
N THR A 1237 58.66 29.57 -43.91
CA THR A 1237 58.87 29.60 -45.39
C THR A 1237 58.40 28.48 -46.34
N SER A 1238 57.32 28.82 -47.08
CA SER A 1238 57.26 28.91 -48.57
C SER A 1238 56.58 27.84 -49.44
N ASN A 1239 55.69 28.35 -50.30
CA ASN A 1239 55.30 27.94 -51.67
C ASN A 1239 54.46 26.66 -51.95
N VAL A 1240 53.17 26.87 -52.21
CA VAL A 1240 52.51 26.74 -53.53
C VAL A 1240 52.92 25.56 -54.44
N LEU A 1241 51.99 24.61 -54.69
CA LEU A 1241 51.33 24.47 -56.00
C LEU A 1241 50.07 23.56 -55.97
N ILE A 1242 49.29 23.57 -57.05
CA ILE A 1242 47.95 22.95 -57.19
C ILE A 1242 48.01 21.61 -57.94
N ARG A 1243 47.27 20.57 -57.46
CA ARG A 1243 46.44 19.59 -58.23
C ARG A 1243 45.94 18.44 -57.34
N GLY A 1244 44.77 17.86 -57.64
CA GLY A 1244 44.46 16.48 -57.20
C GLY A 1244 43.04 16.14 -56.73
N SER A 1245 42.05 16.14 -57.64
CA SER A 1245 40.97 15.13 -57.78
C SER A 1245 40.22 14.53 -56.56
N ASN A 1246 38.89 14.65 -56.63
CA ASN A 1246 37.84 13.64 -56.33
C ASN A 1246 37.38 13.36 -54.88
N SER A 1247 36.12 13.72 -54.63
CA SER A 1247 35.13 12.85 -53.98
C SER A 1247 33.72 13.22 -54.45
N GLU A 1248 32.94 12.26 -54.98
CA GLU A 1248 31.52 12.45 -55.33
C GLU A 1248 30.62 12.27 -54.10
N PRO A 1249 29.43 12.90 -54.06
CA PRO A 1249 28.34 12.52 -53.17
C PRO A 1249 27.13 11.95 -53.93
N ASN A 1250 26.50 10.93 -53.33
CA ASN A 1250 25.07 10.95 -52.93
C ASN A 1250 24.73 9.63 -52.22
#